data_AF-A0A949MBT8-F1
#
_entry.id   AF-A0A949MBT8-F1
#
_cell.length_a   1.000
_cell.length_b   1.000
_cell.length_c   1.000
_cell.angle_alpha   90.00
_cell.angle_beta   90.00
_cell.angle_gamma   90.00
#
_symmetry.space_group_name_H-M   'P 1'
#
loop_
_entity.id
_entity.type
_entity.pdbx_description
1 polymer ?
#
loop_
_entity_poly.entity_id
_entity_poly.type
_entity_poly.pdbx_seq_one_letter_code
_entity_poly.pdbx_strand_id
1 'polypeptide(L)'
;ELLFKEWKDRKSDLATWKARLDNPAAREIRAFLYDVVSEDLFFYADENFSKTIRQFNAILPAIERLSSRQVPSEDKADIVANWVDQLVPQLQFPTLLLAGRYSNVDRALARVDEIEGAIRIGIGLIPDIGGFFKNLRRIEDKRGNRLEWRISAEMIPWDQIPETDVLDRETIQDLRMACKDKSLVLSLGTLDDYFCIVISGDKEWTSRLGSDSHLIDLPGLKNLAKQYVQRGLATSTYHTSDEAVGALQELMLDGFFRKIARTTLIPIIDEQPSDSDLAVWLTSAVDDASWLDEQIGKHVVRYKGASRLAWISDRTWESVQVDRTPMHLMDSSRRLDGMRRVGPDPLLMLNMRLAPHPEYFNSARQIVRKLKGSFEELMQVNDPQTDLGPWKPIERQIKTLWPLVVGITQEWQNRILPNLNGEHLVVVHSGQLQSRNWLPMFGPSQESLPLPEAALVSGLGDSEAFHAGTISIVNAVGSMLGSYGIYPPVPPSLAQSESWSLGVLPQPWGQAEVGTFQGILATSPRWNWLGYSKDQWQTFTKEDQSPSNDAIKLLGFQQANGPLASAALIDFGGIARLENRWLAFLLEKAPTDPEGHLAIPPTATGRRLTLTRAEVQTLLDCFEQLGKLTSFSSSDPQGFTLLRARYEWSAIQSTIPTE
;
A
#
# COMPACT_ATOMS: atom_id res chain seq x y z
N GLU A 1 6.63 22.33 16.74
CA GLU A 1 7.75 22.98 17.44
C GLU A 1 8.97 22.08 17.68
N LEU A 2 8.82 20.84 18.15
CA LEU A 2 9.93 19.89 18.35
C LEU A 2 10.77 19.66 17.07
N LEU A 3 10.11 19.40 15.94
CA LEU A 3 10.76 19.21 14.63
C LEU A 3 11.54 20.46 14.18
N PHE A 4 11.05 21.64 14.54
CA PHE A 4 11.71 22.92 14.27
C PHE A 4 12.88 23.21 15.21
N LYS A 5 12.84 22.70 16.45
CA LYS A 5 13.93 22.78 17.42
C LYS A 5 15.08 21.86 16.99
N GLU A 6 14.76 20.65 16.53
CA GLU A 6 15.73 19.77 15.90
C GLU A 6 16.29 20.38 14.61
N TRP A 7 15.47 20.91 13.68
CA TRP A 7 15.97 21.55 12.44
C TRP A 7 17.02 22.66 12.65
N LYS A 8 17.02 23.31 13.81
CA LYS A 8 17.90 24.44 14.16
C LYS A 8 19.13 24.05 14.98
N ASP A 9 19.05 22.98 15.77
CA ASP A 9 20.18 22.53 16.58
C ASP A 9 21.24 21.89 15.66
N ARG A 10 22.41 22.53 15.50
CA ARG A 10 23.51 22.03 14.65
C ARG A 10 24.00 20.62 15.02
N LYS A 11 23.66 20.14 16.23
CA LYS A 11 23.99 18.80 16.70
C LYS A 11 22.86 17.78 16.51
N SER A 12 21.68 18.21 16.03
CA SER A 12 20.59 17.29 15.75
C SER A 12 20.82 16.55 14.43
N ASP A 13 20.17 15.39 14.31
CA ASP A 13 20.14 14.63 13.07
C ASP A 13 19.50 15.43 11.93
N LEU A 14 18.50 16.27 12.25
CA LEU A 14 17.75 17.07 11.27
C LEU A 14 18.59 18.23 10.69
N ALA A 15 19.42 18.90 11.50
CA ALA A 15 20.34 19.93 11.02
C ALA A 15 21.53 19.32 10.28
N THR A 16 21.97 18.12 10.67
CA THR A 16 22.96 17.33 9.93
C THR A 16 22.41 16.95 8.55
N TRP A 17 21.14 16.52 8.48
CA TRP A 17 20.42 16.30 7.23
C TRP A 17 20.32 17.56 6.38
N LYS A 18 19.96 18.70 6.98
CA LYS A 18 19.92 20.00 6.28
C LYS A 18 21.28 20.41 5.74
N ALA A 19 22.35 20.30 6.54
CA ALA A 19 23.70 20.63 6.10
C ALA A 19 24.16 19.72 4.94
N ARG A 20 23.76 18.44 4.96
CA ARG A 20 23.93 17.52 3.83
C ARG A 20 23.12 17.96 2.61
N LEU A 21 21.89 18.44 2.78
CA LEU A 21 21.04 18.93 1.69
C LEU A 21 21.51 20.27 1.09
N ASP A 22 22.09 21.15 1.90
CA ASP A 22 22.58 22.46 1.48
C ASP A 22 24.01 22.43 0.91
N ASN A 23 24.71 21.30 1.04
CA ASN A 23 26.02 21.09 0.42
C ASN A 23 25.92 21.31 -1.12
N PRO A 24 26.76 22.16 -1.72
CA PRO A 24 26.79 22.36 -3.17
C PRO A 24 26.86 21.07 -3.98
N ALA A 25 27.67 20.10 -3.55
CA ALA A 25 27.77 18.79 -4.20
C ALA A 25 26.43 18.03 -4.16
N ALA A 26 25.71 18.09 -3.03
CA ALA A 26 24.39 17.46 -2.92
C ALA A 26 23.33 18.18 -3.77
N ARG A 27 23.43 19.50 -3.95
CA ARG A 27 22.55 20.24 -4.87
C ARG A 27 22.76 19.81 -6.32
N GLU A 28 24.01 19.64 -6.73
CA GLU A 28 24.34 19.18 -8.08
C GLU A 28 23.90 17.74 -8.32
N ILE A 29 24.13 16.83 -7.37
CA ILE A 29 23.61 15.46 -7.45
C ILE A 29 22.09 15.45 -7.57
N ARG A 30 21.37 16.26 -6.78
CA ARG A 30 19.91 16.35 -6.90
C ARG A 30 19.47 16.92 -8.25
N ALA A 31 20.14 17.95 -8.75
CA ALA A 31 19.83 18.52 -10.06
C ALA A 31 20.05 17.49 -11.18
N PHE A 32 21.12 16.70 -11.08
CA PHE A 32 21.37 15.59 -12.00
C PHE A 32 20.34 14.47 -11.87
N LEU A 33 20.02 14.03 -10.65
CA LEU A 33 18.98 13.03 -10.45
C LEU A 33 17.63 13.52 -10.96
N TYR A 34 17.30 14.81 -10.77
CA TYR A 34 16.10 15.41 -11.33
C TYR A 34 16.10 15.39 -12.86
N ASP A 35 17.23 15.71 -13.49
CA ASP A 35 17.43 15.61 -14.94
C ASP A 35 17.17 14.17 -15.43
N VAL A 36 17.84 13.19 -14.81
CA VAL A 36 17.73 11.75 -15.13
C VAL A 36 16.31 11.21 -15.00
N VAL A 37 15.51 11.71 -14.04
CA VAL A 37 14.12 11.26 -13.85
C VAL A 37 13.07 12.09 -14.61
N SER A 38 13.48 13.18 -15.28
CA SER A 38 12.54 14.15 -15.85
C SER A 38 11.96 13.75 -17.21
N GLU A 39 12.72 13.01 -18.03
CA GLU A 39 12.30 12.62 -19.38
C GLU A 39 11.83 11.16 -19.44
N ASP A 40 12.73 10.21 -19.18
CA ASP A 40 12.48 8.77 -19.27
C ASP A 40 13.22 8.08 -18.13
N LEU A 41 12.50 7.30 -17.34
CA LEU A 41 13.03 6.51 -16.22
C LEU A 41 12.40 5.13 -16.28
N PHE A 42 13.24 4.10 -16.32
CA PHE A 42 12.77 2.72 -16.33
C PHE A 42 13.57 1.82 -15.40
N PHE A 43 12.87 0.79 -14.93
CA PHE A 43 13.44 -0.32 -14.18
C PHE A 43 13.16 -1.61 -14.94
N TYR A 44 14.17 -2.45 -15.06
CA TYR A 44 14.12 -3.73 -15.74
C TYR A 44 14.71 -4.83 -14.84
N ALA A 45 14.04 -5.98 -14.84
CA ALA A 45 14.52 -7.22 -14.25
C ALA A 45 14.29 -8.35 -15.26
N ASP A 46 15.31 -9.16 -15.50
CA ASP A 46 15.21 -10.30 -16.42
C ASP A 46 14.47 -11.51 -15.82
N GLU A 47 14.32 -12.57 -16.62
CA GLU A 47 13.65 -13.80 -16.23
C GLU A 47 14.31 -14.53 -15.04
N ASN A 48 15.60 -14.29 -14.80
CA ASN A 48 16.33 -14.95 -13.71
C ASN A 48 15.95 -14.36 -12.36
N PHE A 49 15.34 -13.17 -12.32
CA PHE A 49 14.89 -12.54 -11.08
C PHE A 49 13.99 -13.46 -10.25
N SER A 50 12.98 -14.09 -10.88
CA SER A 50 12.07 -15.00 -10.19
C SER A 50 12.80 -16.24 -9.63
N LYS A 51 13.75 -16.80 -10.39
CA LYS A 51 14.57 -17.95 -9.97
C LYS A 51 15.44 -17.59 -8.76
N THR A 52 16.11 -16.44 -8.80
CA THR A 52 16.95 -15.97 -7.69
C THR A 52 16.15 -15.76 -6.41
N ILE A 53 14.95 -15.17 -6.51
CA ILE A 53 14.06 -14.97 -5.35
C ILE A 53 13.64 -16.30 -4.73
N ARG A 54 13.27 -17.30 -5.56
CA ARG A 54 12.92 -18.64 -5.08
C ARG A 54 14.09 -19.35 -4.42
N GLN A 55 15.28 -19.26 -5.03
CA GLN A 55 16.50 -19.82 -4.47
C GLN A 55 16.82 -19.19 -3.12
N PHE A 56 16.72 -17.86 -3.01
CA PHE A 56 16.90 -17.16 -1.74
C PHE A 56 15.90 -17.64 -0.68
N ASN A 57 14.62 -17.77 -1.03
CA ASN A 57 13.59 -18.30 -0.13
C ASN A 57 13.88 -19.73 0.34
N ALA A 58 14.39 -20.59 -0.55
CA ALA A 58 14.77 -21.98 -0.22
C ALA A 58 15.96 -22.07 0.73
N ILE A 59 16.88 -21.10 0.67
CA ILE A 59 18.11 -21.07 1.45
C ILE A 59 17.88 -20.48 2.85
N LEU A 60 16.90 -19.58 3.03
CA LEU A 60 16.63 -18.90 4.31
C LEU A 60 16.53 -19.83 5.53
N PRO A 61 15.74 -20.93 5.53
CA PRO A 61 15.66 -21.82 6.69
C PRO A 61 17.00 -22.49 7.02
N ALA A 62 17.82 -22.74 6.01
CA ALA A 62 19.12 -23.35 6.18
C ALA A 62 20.17 -22.34 6.71
N ILE A 63 20.08 -21.06 6.33
CA ILE A 63 20.87 -19.98 6.95
C ILE A 63 20.60 -19.90 8.46
N GLU A 64 19.32 -19.97 8.85
CA GLU A 64 18.93 -19.96 10.27
C GLU A 64 19.56 -21.14 11.03
N ARG A 65 19.46 -22.36 10.48
CA ARG A 65 20.09 -23.56 11.08
C ARG A 65 21.61 -23.44 11.18
N LEU A 66 22.29 -22.91 10.16
CA LEU A 66 23.73 -22.71 10.18
C LEU A 66 24.16 -21.72 11.27
N SER A 67 23.36 -20.68 11.50
CA SER A 67 23.61 -19.67 12.52
C SER A 67 23.34 -20.15 13.96
N SER A 68 22.51 -21.18 14.14
CA SER A 68 22.21 -21.74 15.47
C SER A 68 23.43 -22.48 16.05
N ARG A 69 23.73 -22.23 17.33
CA ARG A 69 24.82 -22.92 18.05
C ARG A 69 24.46 -24.34 18.49
N GLN A 70 23.18 -24.71 18.45
CA GLN A 70 22.70 -26.01 18.91
C GLN A 70 22.67 -27.07 17.81
N VAL A 71 22.69 -26.65 16.53
CA VAL A 71 22.74 -27.58 15.41
C VAL A 71 24.13 -28.25 15.40
N PRO A 72 24.21 -29.59 15.46
CA PRO A 72 25.48 -30.31 15.41
C PRO A 72 26.30 -29.95 14.17
N SER A 73 27.62 -30.01 14.25
CA SER A 73 28.49 -29.72 13.11
C SER A 73 28.21 -30.62 11.90
N GLU A 74 27.83 -31.88 12.14
CA GLU A 74 27.44 -32.84 11.08
C GLU A 74 26.21 -32.35 10.30
N ASP A 75 25.14 -31.95 10.99
CA ASP A 75 23.95 -31.37 10.37
C ASP A 75 24.26 -30.09 9.58
N LYS A 76 25.21 -29.27 10.07
CA LYS A 76 25.66 -28.07 9.35
C LYS A 76 26.45 -28.43 8.10
N ALA A 77 27.32 -29.44 8.19
CA ALA A 77 28.06 -29.97 7.04
C ALA A 77 27.09 -30.48 5.96
N ASP A 78 26.07 -31.24 6.35
CA ASP A 78 25.03 -31.74 5.44
C ASP A 78 24.27 -30.61 4.76
N ILE A 79 23.96 -29.52 5.47
CA ILE A 79 23.33 -28.33 4.89
C ILE A 79 24.24 -27.70 3.84
N VAL A 80 25.52 -27.50 4.17
CA VAL A 80 26.48 -26.87 3.26
C VAL A 80 26.76 -27.75 2.05
N ALA A 81 26.93 -29.07 2.23
CA ALA A 81 27.09 -30.03 1.15
C ALA A 81 25.89 -29.99 0.19
N ASN A 82 24.66 -30.02 0.71
CA ASN A 82 23.45 -29.89 -0.11
C ASN A 82 23.40 -28.57 -0.88
N TRP A 83 23.89 -27.47 -0.30
CA TRP A 83 23.97 -26.18 -1.00
C TRP A 83 24.98 -26.23 -2.14
N VAL A 84 26.16 -26.79 -1.89
CA VAL A 84 27.23 -26.94 -2.90
C VAL A 84 26.78 -27.81 -4.06
N ASP A 85 26.08 -28.91 -3.78
CA ASP A 85 25.67 -29.89 -4.79
C ASP A 85 24.44 -29.45 -5.59
N GLN A 86 23.45 -28.85 -4.93
CA GLN A 86 22.13 -28.63 -5.54
C GLN A 86 21.84 -27.16 -5.84
N LEU A 87 22.24 -26.24 -4.95
CA LEU A 87 21.81 -24.84 -5.01
C LEU A 87 22.80 -23.96 -5.78
N VAL A 88 24.08 -24.02 -5.45
CA VAL A 88 25.13 -23.19 -6.10
C VAL A 88 25.21 -23.43 -7.62
N PRO A 89 25.15 -24.69 -8.13
CA PRO A 89 25.19 -24.93 -9.57
C PRO A 89 24.01 -24.30 -10.31
N GLN A 90 22.83 -24.30 -9.67
CA GLN A 90 21.61 -23.72 -10.24
C GLN A 90 21.51 -22.21 -10.05
N LEU A 91 22.35 -21.60 -9.19
CA LEU A 91 22.30 -20.17 -8.89
C LEU A 91 22.51 -19.34 -10.17
N GLN A 92 21.55 -18.48 -10.47
CA GLN A 92 21.66 -17.50 -11.55
C GLN A 92 21.47 -16.11 -10.94
N PHE A 93 22.38 -15.19 -11.25
CA PHE A 93 22.23 -13.80 -10.86
C PHE A 93 21.36 -13.09 -11.91
N PRO A 94 20.33 -12.33 -11.47
CA PRO A 94 19.47 -11.63 -12.40
C PRO A 94 20.17 -10.40 -12.95
N THR A 95 19.71 -9.95 -14.11
CA THR A 95 20.00 -8.61 -14.62
C THR A 95 18.95 -7.65 -14.10
N LEU A 96 19.37 -6.76 -13.19
CA LEU A 96 18.61 -5.62 -12.71
C LEU A 96 19.23 -4.35 -13.28
N LEU A 97 18.42 -3.52 -13.92
CA LEU A 97 18.82 -2.28 -14.56
C LEU A 97 17.86 -1.17 -14.15
N LEU A 98 18.40 -0.12 -13.55
CA LEU A 98 17.73 1.17 -13.38
C LEU A 98 18.41 2.16 -14.31
N ALA A 99 17.65 2.79 -15.19
CA ALA A 99 18.21 3.75 -16.12
C ALA A 99 17.27 4.93 -16.34
N GLY A 100 17.86 6.12 -16.49
CA GLY A 100 17.13 7.31 -16.88
C GLY A 100 17.89 8.14 -17.89
N ARG A 101 17.15 8.82 -18.76
CA ARG A 101 17.73 9.64 -19.84
C ARG A 101 18.27 10.94 -19.26
N TYR A 102 19.49 11.32 -19.63
CA TYR A 102 20.09 12.58 -19.19
C TYR A 102 20.13 13.59 -20.34
N SER A 103 20.01 14.89 -20.03
CA SER A 103 20.06 15.95 -21.05
C SER A 103 21.48 16.47 -21.27
N ASN A 104 22.39 16.27 -20.31
CA ASN A 104 23.74 16.82 -20.32
C ASN A 104 24.83 15.76 -20.08
N VAL A 105 25.57 15.43 -21.15
CA VAL A 105 26.66 14.45 -21.14
C VAL A 105 27.76 14.82 -20.13
N ASP A 106 28.22 16.08 -20.12
CA ASP A 106 29.32 16.52 -19.25
C ASP A 106 28.95 16.37 -17.77
N ARG A 107 27.70 16.68 -17.41
CA ARG A 107 27.19 16.47 -16.05
C ARG A 107 27.14 15.00 -15.68
N ALA A 108 26.71 14.13 -16.60
CA ALA A 108 26.67 12.70 -16.37
C ALA A 108 28.07 12.11 -16.17
N LEU A 109 29.04 12.51 -17.01
CA LEU A 109 30.44 12.13 -16.89
C LEU A 109 31.05 12.59 -15.56
N ALA A 110 30.79 13.84 -15.17
CA ALA A 110 31.24 14.36 -13.88
C ALA A 110 30.74 13.52 -12.70
N ARG A 111 29.50 12.98 -12.75
CA ARG A 111 29.01 12.07 -11.70
C ARG A 111 29.71 10.72 -11.71
N VAL A 112 30.07 10.18 -12.87
CA VAL A 112 30.90 8.97 -12.97
C VAL A 112 32.27 9.22 -12.33
N ASP A 113 32.90 10.36 -12.63
CA ASP A 113 34.20 10.76 -12.05
C ASP A 113 34.14 10.90 -10.53
N GLU A 114 33.09 11.55 -10.01
CA GLU A 114 32.90 11.72 -8.57
C GLU A 114 32.73 10.38 -7.84
N ILE A 115 31.97 9.45 -8.41
CA ILE A 115 31.77 8.11 -7.84
C ILE A 115 33.06 7.31 -7.91
N GLU A 116 33.80 7.38 -9.02
CA GLU A 116 35.12 6.76 -9.14
C GLU A 116 36.07 7.28 -8.06
N GLY A 117 36.14 8.61 -7.91
CA GLY A 117 36.96 9.28 -6.90
C GLY A 117 36.58 8.84 -5.48
N ALA A 118 35.29 8.79 -5.16
CA ALA A 118 34.80 8.36 -3.85
C ALA A 118 35.18 6.90 -3.53
N ILE A 119 35.02 5.99 -4.49
CA ILE A 119 35.41 4.58 -4.31
C ILE A 119 36.93 4.46 -4.12
N ARG A 120 37.73 5.16 -4.93
CA ARG A 120 39.20 5.15 -4.81
C ARG A 120 39.70 5.73 -3.48
N ILE A 121 39.07 6.79 -2.98
CA ILE A 121 39.36 7.34 -1.65
C ILE A 121 39.01 6.33 -0.56
N GLY A 122 37.83 5.69 -0.65
CA GLY A 122 37.41 4.64 0.29
C GLY A 122 38.39 3.48 0.37
N ILE A 123 38.89 3.01 -0.78
CA ILE A 123 39.95 1.99 -0.86
C ILE A 123 41.24 2.47 -0.19
N GLY A 124 41.61 3.74 -0.37
CA GLY A 124 42.79 4.32 0.28
C GLY A 124 42.67 4.42 1.81
N LEU A 125 41.44 4.63 2.32
CA LEU A 125 41.16 4.74 3.75
C LEU A 125 41.06 3.38 4.46
N ILE A 126 40.64 2.33 3.74
CA ILE A 126 40.51 0.97 4.26
C ILE A 126 41.29 0.04 3.32
N PRO A 127 42.62 -0.12 3.51
CA PRO A 127 43.46 -0.91 2.61
C PRO A 127 42.97 -2.36 2.43
N ASP A 128 42.34 -2.93 3.46
CA ASP A 128 41.83 -4.31 3.47
C ASP A 128 40.75 -4.57 2.39
N ILE A 129 39.99 -3.55 1.97
CA ILE A 129 39.02 -3.67 0.87
C ILE A 129 39.64 -3.46 -0.52
N GLY A 130 40.91 -3.05 -0.60
CA GLY A 130 41.58 -2.80 -1.88
C GLY A 130 41.67 -4.04 -2.78
N GLY A 131 41.85 -5.22 -2.19
CA GLY A 131 41.82 -6.49 -2.92
C GLY A 131 40.47 -6.80 -3.57
N PHE A 132 39.37 -6.41 -2.90
CA PHE A 132 38.00 -6.63 -3.36
C PHE A 132 37.66 -5.78 -4.58
N PHE A 133 38.09 -4.51 -4.60
CA PHE A 133 37.90 -3.60 -5.72
C PHE A 133 39.00 -3.66 -6.79
N LYS A 134 39.92 -4.63 -6.73
CA LYS A 134 41.04 -4.77 -7.69
C LYS A 134 40.60 -4.84 -9.16
N ASN A 135 39.39 -5.34 -9.41
CA ASN A 135 38.80 -5.43 -10.75
C ASN A 135 37.78 -4.33 -11.07
N LEU A 136 37.73 -3.26 -10.28
CA LEU A 136 37.00 -2.04 -10.65
C LEU A 136 37.74 -1.37 -11.82
N ARG A 137 37.06 -1.22 -12.95
CA ARG A 137 37.63 -0.62 -14.15
C ARG A 137 36.68 0.43 -14.71
N ARG A 138 37.26 1.47 -15.29
CA ARG A 138 36.55 2.39 -16.14
C ARG A 138 36.54 1.85 -17.57
N ILE A 139 35.36 1.78 -18.16
CA ILE A 139 35.16 1.38 -19.55
C ILE A 139 34.72 2.62 -20.31
N GLU A 140 35.53 2.99 -21.29
CA GLU A 140 35.25 4.09 -22.22
C GLU A 140 35.12 3.49 -23.62
N ASP A 141 33.91 3.52 -24.16
CA ASP A 141 33.63 3.06 -25.52
C ASP A 141 32.69 4.04 -26.23
N LYS A 142 32.34 3.73 -27.49
CA LYS A 142 31.48 4.61 -28.30
C LYS A 142 30.08 4.79 -27.74
N ARG A 143 29.64 3.87 -26.87
CA ARG A 143 28.31 3.92 -26.24
C ARG A 143 28.37 4.65 -24.92
N GLY A 144 29.51 4.84 -24.29
CA GLY A 144 29.60 5.72 -23.13
C GLY A 144 30.76 5.43 -22.21
N ASN A 145 30.66 5.99 -21.02
CA ASN A 145 31.66 5.92 -19.96
C ASN A 145 31.03 5.39 -18.67
N ARG A 146 31.54 4.27 -18.18
CA ARG A 146 30.99 3.57 -17.01
C ARG A 146 32.07 2.96 -16.14
N LEU A 147 31.79 2.89 -14.85
CA LEU A 147 32.51 2.05 -13.91
C LEU A 147 31.91 0.66 -13.96
N GLU A 148 32.76 -0.35 -14.06
CA GLU A 148 32.38 -1.75 -14.02
C GLU A 148 33.23 -2.46 -12.98
N TRP A 149 32.57 -3.16 -12.08
CA TRP A 149 33.21 -4.04 -11.11
C TRP A 149 32.68 -5.45 -11.31
N ARG A 150 33.59 -6.32 -11.75
CA ARG A 150 33.28 -7.71 -12.05
C ARG A 150 33.82 -8.61 -10.95
N ILE A 151 32.90 -9.31 -10.29
CA ILE A 151 33.18 -10.32 -9.28
C ILE A 151 33.07 -11.69 -9.96
N SER A 152 34.16 -12.45 -9.95
CA SER A 152 34.20 -13.83 -10.45
C SER A 152 34.69 -14.78 -9.36
N ALA A 153 34.40 -16.08 -9.53
CA ALA A 153 34.87 -17.10 -8.60
C ALA A 153 36.39 -17.14 -8.42
N GLU A 154 37.18 -16.72 -9.42
CA GLU A 154 38.64 -16.63 -9.33
C GLU A 154 39.12 -15.59 -8.29
N MET A 155 38.25 -14.65 -7.90
CA MET A 155 38.58 -13.64 -6.89
C MET A 155 38.37 -14.11 -5.47
N ILE A 156 37.67 -15.24 -5.27
CA ILE A 156 37.50 -15.84 -3.96
C ILE A 156 38.85 -16.44 -3.55
N PRO A 157 39.40 -16.10 -2.37
CA PRO A 157 40.68 -16.62 -1.92
C PRO A 157 40.52 -18.07 -1.43
N TRP A 158 40.27 -19.01 -2.35
CA TRP A 158 39.95 -20.41 -2.08
C TRP A 158 40.95 -21.08 -1.13
N ASP A 159 42.25 -20.77 -1.29
CA ASP A 159 43.33 -21.35 -0.49
C ASP A 159 43.44 -20.75 0.93
N GLN A 160 42.69 -19.68 1.23
CA GLN A 160 42.64 -19.02 2.54
C GLN A 160 41.38 -19.37 3.34
N ILE A 161 40.46 -20.15 2.76
CA ILE A 161 39.26 -20.62 3.47
C ILE A 161 39.70 -21.71 4.44
N PRO A 162 39.50 -21.55 5.77
CA PRO A 162 39.92 -22.55 6.75
C PRO A 162 39.09 -23.83 6.60
N GLU A 163 39.76 -24.98 6.57
CA GLU A 163 39.10 -26.28 6.64
C GLU A 163 38.45 -26.45 8.02
N THR A 164 37.18 -26.85 8.04
CA THR A 164 36.40 -27.08 9.27
C THR A 164 35.56 -28.34 9.10
N ASP A 165 34.98 -28.85 10.20
CA ASP A 165 34.05 -29.99 10.16
C ASP A 165 32.84 -29.76 9.22
N VAL A 166 32.53 -28.49 8.90
CA VAL A 166 31.42 -28.08 8.02
C VAL A 166 31.86 -27.81 6.57
N LEU A 167 33.13 -27.47 6.38
CA LEU A 167 33.74 -27.12 5.09
C LEU A 167 35.06 -27.87 4.99
N ASP A 168 34.97 -29.15 4.63
CA ASP A 168 36.14 -29.97 4.38
C ASP A 168 36.75 -29.66 3.00
N ARG A 169 37.90 -30.28 2.73
CA ARG A 169 38.65 -30.03 1.50
C ARG A 169 37.91 -30.45 0.23
N GLU A 170 37.05 -31.48 0.31
CA GLU A 170 36.24 -31.97 -0.81
C GLU A 170 35.14 -30.95 -1.12
N THR A 171 34.38 -30.55 -0.10
CA THR A 171 33.32 -29.53 -0.17
C THR A 171 33.84 -28.19 -0.71
N ILE A 172 35.04 -27.76 -0.29
CA ILE A 172 35.67 -26.53 -0.81
C ILE A 172 36.01 -26.67 -2.31
N GLN A 173 36.48 -27.85 -2.76
CA GLN A 173 36.75 -28.11 -4.18
C GLN A 173 35.46 -28.13 -5.00
N ASP A 174 34.41 -28.76 -4.50
CA ASP A 174 33.11 -28.82 -5.16
C ASP A 174 32.47 -27.44 -5.25
N LEU A 175 32.54 -26.63 -4.18
CA LEU A 175 32.09 -25.25 -4.19
C LEU A 175 32.87 -24.40 -5.21
N ARG A 176 34.19 -24.60 -5.29
CA ARG A 176 35.04 -23.94 -6.30
C ARG A 176 34.63 -24.31 -7.72
N MET A 177 34.32 -25.59 -7.96
CA MET A 177 33.85 -26.07 -9.25
C MET A 177 32.46 -25.52 -9.60
N ALA A 178 31.52 -25.53 -8.65
CA ALA A 178 30.17 -25.00 -8.83
C ALA A 178 30.16 -23.48 -9.12
N CYS A 179 31.08 -22.74 -8.52
CA CYS A 179 31.20 -21.29 -8.72
C CYS A 179 31.95 -20.89 -10.00
N LYS A 180 32.76 -21.77 -10.61
CA LYS A 180 33.76 -21.44 -11.64
C LYS A 180 33.26 -20.52 -12.76
N ASP A 181 32.07 -20.79 -13.29
CA ASP A 181 31.51 -20.04 -14.43
C ASP A 181 30.60 -18.87 -14.02
N LYS A 182 30.35 -18.71 -12.71
CA LYS A 182 29.50 -17.64 -12.16
C LYS A 182 30.27 -16.32 -12.12
N SER A 183 29.59 -15.24 -12.50
CA SER A 183 30.09 -13.88 -12.32
C SER A 183 28.96 -12.93 -12.00
N LEU A 184 29.27 -11.90 -11.22
CA LEU A 184 28.40 -10.77 -10.96
C LEU A 184 29.07 -9.51 -11.49
N VAL A 185 28.34 -8.71 -12.26
CA VAL A 185 28.78 -7.44 -12.79
C VAL A 185 27.96 -6.35 -12.12
N LEU A 186 28.66 -5.40 -11.50
CA LEU A 186 28.09 -4.18 -10.96
C LEU A 186 28.58 -3.03 -11.85
N SER A 187 27.68 -2.34 -12.51
CA SER A 187 28.04 -1.24 -13.41
C SER A 187 27.24 0.02 -13.11
N LEU A 188 27.91 1.16 -13.20
CA LEU A 188 27.32 2.47 -13.02
C LEU A 188 27.94 3.46 -14.01
N GLY A 189 27.11 4.17 -14.76
CA GLY A 189 27.54 5.26 -15.62
C GLY A 189 26.70 5.43 -16.87
N THR A 190 27.28 5.99 -17.91
CA THR A 190 26.58 6.34 -19.15
C THR A 190 26.63 5.19 -20.16
N LEU A 191 25.49 4.95 -20.83
CA LEU A 191 25.32 4.02 -21.94
C LEU A 191 24.26 4.58 -22.90
N ASP A 192 24.68 4.87 -24.13
CA ASP A 192 24.01 5.66 -25.14
C ASP A 192 23.49 7.01 -24.56
N ASP A 193 22.17 7.21 -24.50
CA ASP A 193 21.54 8.41 -23.95
C ASP A 193 21.15 8.25 -22.46
N TYR A 194 21.54 7.16 -21.82
CA TYR A 194 21.04 6.78 -20.49
C TYR A 194 22.14 6.73 -19.44
N PHE A 195 21.81 7.19 -18.23
CA PHE A 195 22.61 6.92 -17.03
C PHE A 195 22.05 5.67 -16.35
N CYS A 196 22.86 4.63 -16.27
CA CYS A 196 22.48 3.29 -15.86
C CYS A 196 23.13 2.87 -14.55
N ILE A 197 22.38 2.15 -13.72
CA ILE A 197 22.85 1.38 -12.56
C ILE A 197 22.44 -0.07 -12.79
N VAL A 198 23.42 -0.97 -12.84
CA VAL A 198 23.23 -2.36 -13.25
C VAL A 198 23.85 -3.33 -12.26
N ILE A 199 23.10 -4.38 -11.95
CA ILE A 199 23.56 -5.60 -11.29
C ILE A 199 23.21 -6.74 -12.22
N SER A 200 24.19 -7.51 -12.72
CA SER A 200 23.91 -8.55 -13.71
C SER A 200 24.79 -9.79 -13.57
N GLY A 201 24.18 -10.96 -13.75
CA GLY A 201 24.90 -12.21 -14.01
C GLY A 201 25.34 -12.39 -15.46
N ASP A 202 24.79 -11.60 -16.38
CA ASP A 202 25.07 -11.63 -17.81
C ASP A 202 26.27 -10.73 -18.13
N LYS A 203 27.33 -11.33 -18.67
CA LYS A 203 28.55 -10.61 -19.08
C LYS A 203 28.31 -9.72 -20.31
N GLU A 204 27.23 -9.96 -21.05
CA GLU A 204 26.93 -9.30 -22.32
C GLU A 204 25.74 -8.34 -22.22
N TRP A 205 25.29 -7.99 -21.00
CA TRP A 205 24.12 -7.14 -20.76
C TRP A 205 24.16 -5.82 -21.55
N THR A 206 25.36 -5.22 -21.70
CA THR A 206 25.54 -3.97 -22.45
C THR A 206 25.13 -4.12 -23.91
N SER A 207 25.50 -5.23 -24.55
CA SER A 207 25.20 -5.49 -25.97
C SER A 207 23.72 -5.77 -26.24
N ARG A 208 22.99 -6.24 -25.22
CA ARG A 208 21.54 -6.53 -25.29
C ARG A 208 20.68 -5.28 -25.12
N LEU A 209 21.17 -4.28 -24.38
CA LEU A 209 20.41 -3.03 -24.22
C LEU A 209 20.23 -2.35 -25.58
N GLY A 210 18.98 -2.21 -26.00
CA GLY A 210 18.58 -1.58 -27.26
C GLY A 210 18.56 -2.49 -28.50
N SER A 211 18.91 -3.77 -28.38
CA SER A 211 18.91 -4.73 -29.50
C SER A 211 17.73 -5.70 -29.51
N ASP A 212 16.98 -5.78 -28.41
CA ASP A 212 15.81 -6.65 -28.24
C ASP A 212 14.48 -6.01 -28.69
N SER A 213 13.40 -6.78 -28.56
CA SER A 213 12.03 -6.34 -28.86
C SER A 213 11.59 -5.19 -27.94
N HIS A 214 10.81 -4.23 -28.46
CA HIS A 214 10.28 -3.16 -27.63
C HIS A 214 9.29 -3.69 -26.58
N LEU A 215 9.28 -3.09 -25.40
CA LEU A 215 8.36 -3.47 -24.31
C LEU A 215 6.88 -3.41 -24.74
N ILE A 216 6.52 -2.42 -25.57
CA ILE A 216 5.15 -2.24 -26.08
C ILE A 216 4.69 -3.39 -26.99
N ASP A 217 5.62 -4.15 -27.55
CA ASP A 217 5.32 -5.29 -28.42
C ASP A 217 4.98 -6.57 -27.66
N LEU A 218 5.17 -6.59 -26.33
CA LEU A 218 4.70 -7.70 -25.50
C LEU A 218 3.20 -7.93 -25.71
N PRO A 219 2.74 -9.18 -25.89
CA PRO A 219 1.34 -9.47 -26.26
C PRO A 219 0.30 -8.77 -25.39
N GLY A 220 0.51 -8.73 -24.06
CA GLY A 220 -0.37 -8.04 -23.12
C GLY A 220 -0.46 -6.54 -23.38
N LEU A 221 0.68 -5.86 -23.52
CA LEU A 221 0.73 -4.41 -23.77
C LEU A 221 0.25 -4.03 -25.17
N LYS A 222 0.63 -4.82 -26.17
CA LYS A 222 0.21 -4.63 -27.57
C LYS A 222 -1.31 -4.69 -27.74
N ASN A 223 -1.96 -5.62 -27.05
CA ASN A 223 -3.42 -5.73 -27.07
C ASN A 223 -4.08 -4.52 -26.37
N LEU A 224 -3.54 -4.08 -25.23
CA LEU A 224 -4.03 -2.88 -24.54
C LEU A 224 -3.89 -1.62 -25.40
N ALA A 225 -2.73 -1.43 -26.04
CA ALA A 225 -2.48 -0.31 -26.93
C ALA A 225 -3.51 -0.29 -28.09
N LYS A 226 -3.71 -1.43 -28.77
CA LYS A 226 -4.67 -1.54 -29.87
C LYS A 226 -6.12 -1.27 -29.45
N GLN A 227 -6.51 -1.72 -28.25
CA GLN A 227 -7.90 -1.65 -27.81
C GLN A 227 -8.27 -0.28 -27.23
N TYR A 228 -7.35 0.38 -26.52
CA TYR A 228 -7.67 1.56 -25.73
C TYR A 228 -6.96 2.83 -26.20
N VAL A 229 -5.80 2.74 -26.84
CA VAL A 229 -5.03 3.91 -27.29
C VAL A 229 -5.32 4.18 -28.76
N GLN A 230 -6.31 5.05 -29.01
CA GLN A 230 -6.66 5.48 -30.38
C GLN A 230 -5.83 6.68 -30.83
N ARG A 231 -5.68 7.67 -29.95
CA ARG A 231 -4.88 8.90 -30.10
C ARG A 231 -4.39 9.28 -28.72
N GLY A 232 -3.07 9.31 -28.52
CA GLY A 232 -2.50 9.69 -27.24
C GLY A 232 -1.00 9.43 -27.18
N LEU A 233 -0.32 10.22 -26.36
CA LEU A 233 1.09 10.01 -26.04
C LEU A 233 1.17 9.05 -24.85
N ALA A 234 1.80 7.89 -25.03
CA ALA A 234 2.06 6.98 -23.93
C ALA A 234 2.97 7.67 -22.91
N THR A 235 2.56 7.68 -21.64
CA THR A 235 3.33 8.31 -20.55
C THR A 235 3.93 7.29 -19.59
N SER A 236 3.40 6.06 -19.60
CA SER A 236 3.93 5.00 -18.74
C SER A 236 3.51 3.63 -19.27
N THR A 237 4.44 2.69 -19.24
CA THR A 237 4.23 1.27 -19.52
C THR A 237 4.74 0.45 -18.35
N TYR A 238 3.97 -0.55 -17.95
CA TYR A 238 4.35 -1.46 -16.88
C TYR A 238 4.00 -2.90 -17.26
N HIS A 239 4.93 -3.81 -16.99
CA HIS A 239 4.71 -5.24 -17.15
C HIS A 239 5.42 -5.97 -16.02
N THR A 240 4.76 -6.99 -15.47
CA THR A 240 5.40 -7.98 -14.62
C THR A 240 4.89 -9.36 -15.02
N SER A 241 5.75 -10.38 -14.94
CA SER A 241 5.43 -11.75 -15.30
C SER A 241 4.75 -12.49 -14.14
N ASP A 242 4.08 -13.60 -14.45
CA ASP A 242 3.42 -14.43 -13.44
C ASP A 242 4.46 -15.11 -12.54
N GLU A 243 5.62 -15.47 -13.11
CA GLU A 243 6.74 -16.09 -12.39
C GLU A 243 7.36 -15.13 -11.38
N ALA A 244 7.53 -13.86 -11.73
CA ALA A 244 8.09 -12.85 -10.83
C ALA A 244 7.15 -12.57 -9.65
N VAL A 245 5.85 -12.40 -9.91
CA VAL A 245 4.85 -12.20 -8.86
C VAL A 245 4.74 -13.44 -7.98
N GLY A 246 4.70 -14.63 -8.56
CA GLY A 246 4.67 -15.90 -7.82
C GLY A 246 5.88 -16.07 -6.91
N ALA A 247 7.09 -15.80 -7.40
CA ALA A 247 8.31 -15.89 -6.60
C ALA A 247 8.30 -14.88 -5.42
N LEU A 248 7.88 -13.64 -5.64
CA LEU A 248 7.74 -12.64 -4.58
C LEU A 248 6.68 -13.05 -3.55
N GLN A 249 5.57 -13.61 -3.99
CA GLN A 249 4.53 -14.12 -3.11
C GLN A 249 5.05 -15.30 -2.26
N GLU A 250 5.77 -16.24 -2.85
CA GLU A 250 6.38 -17.37 -2.13
C GLU A 250 7.40 -16.89 -1.08
N LEU A 251 8.17 -15.85 -1.38
CA LEU A 251 9.12 -15.26 -0.44
C LEU A 251 8.40 -14.60 0.74
N MET A 252 7.40 -13.76 0.44
CA MET A 252 6.78 -12.85 1.40
C MET A 252 5.63 -13.47 2.22
N LEU A 253 4.79 -14.29 1.59
CA LEU A 253 3.55 -14.80 2.18
C LEU A 253 3.62 -16.27 2.55
N ASP A 254 4.30 -17.11 1.76
CA ASP A 254 4.31 -18.54 2.03
C ASP A 254 5.15 -18.86 3.28
N GLY A 255 4.50 -19.52 4.25
CA GLY A 255 5.10 -19.88 5.53
C GLY A 255 5.36 -18.69 6.46
N PHE A 256 4.65 -17.58 6.30
CA PHE A 256 4.89 -16.33 7.03
C PHE A 256 4.82 -16.52 8.55
N PHE A 257 3.76 -17.14 9.06
CA PHE A 257 3.59 -17.31 10.51
C PHE A 257 4.64 -18.27 11.07
N ARG A 258 4.90 -19.38 10.37
CA ARG A 258 5.95 -20.34 10.74
C ARG A 258 7.33 -19.70 10.75
N LYS A 259 7.67 -18.88 9.75
CA LYS A 259 8.96 -18.15 9.69
C LYS A 259 9.13 -17.28 10.94
N ILE A 260 8.15 -16.42 11.22
CA ILE A 260 8.17 -15.55 12.42
C ILE A 260 8.27 -16.39 13.69
N ALA A 261 7.41 -17.39 13.86
CA ALA A 261 7.41 -18.23 15.06
C ALA A 261 8.77 -18.91 15.27
N ARG A 262 9.39 -19.44 14.21
CA ARG A 262 10.72 -20.05 14.29
C ARG A 262 11.78 -19.04 14.69
N THR A 263 11.84 -17.89 14.00
CA THR A 263 12.84 -16.85 14.30
C THR A 263 12.70 -16.32 15.74
N THR A 264 11.49 -16.24 16.27
CA THR A 264 11.22 -15.62 17.58
C THR A 264 11.23 -16.63 18.74
N LEU A 265 10.70 -17.84 18.53
CA LEU A 265 10.47 -18.82 19.60
C LEU A 265 11.60 -19.84 19.72
N ILE A 266 12.29 -20.23 18.63
CA ILE A 266 13.39 -21.22 18.72
C ILE A 266 14.47 -20.77 19.72
N PRO A 267 14.98 -19.53 19.70
CA PRO A 267 15.97 -19.10 20.68
C PRO A 267 15.49 -19.23 22.14
N ILE A 268 14.19 -19.04 22.37
CA ILE A 268 13.60 -19.15 23.70
C ILE A 268 13.47 -20.63 24.09
N ILE A 269 13.00 -21.49 23.17
CA ILE A 269 12.90 -22.94 23.35
C ILE A 269 14.27 -23.53 23.70
N ASP A 270 15.30 -23.10 22.97
CA ASP A 270 16.70 -23.52 23.13
C ASP A 270 17.29 -23.19 24.51
N GLU A 271 16.75 -22.17 25.20
CA GLU A 271 17.14 -21.78 26.56
C GLU A 271 16.35 -22.53 27.65
N GLN A 272 15.26 -23.23 27.29
CA GLN A 272 14.45 -23.97 28.25
C GLN A 272 14.98 -25.40 28.47
N PRO A 273 14.78 -25.98 29.67
CA PRO A 273 14.94 -27.42 29.87
C PRO A 273 14.05 -28.19 28.89
N SER A 274 14.59 -29.23 28.25
CA SER A 274 13.89 -29.99 27.20
C SER A 274 12.59 -30.67 27.66
N ASP A 275 12.41 -30.83 28.98
CA ASP A 275 11.24 -31.41 29.64
C ASP A 275 10.34 -30.38 30.33
N SER A 276 10.61 -29.06 30.19
CA SER A 276 9.76 -28.04 30.81
C SER A 276 8.42 -27.89 30.08
N ASP A 277 7.35 -27.67 30.85
CA ASP A 277 6.01 -27.39 30.31
C ASP A 277 6.03 -26.19 29.34
N LEU A 278 6.89 -25.20 29.60
CA LEU A 278 7.07 -24.05 28.73
C LEU A 278 7.72 -24.42 27.39
N ALA A 279 8.75 -25.27 27.39
CA ALA A 279 9.39 -25.75 26.16
C ALA A 279 8.40 -26.52 25.28
N VAL A 280 7.56 -27.36 25.90
CA VAL A 280 6.49 -28.12 25.21
C VAL A 280 5.46 -27.16 24.61
N TRP A 281 5.00 -26.16 25.38
CA TRP A 281 4.04 -25.17 24.88
C TRP A 281 4.62 -24.31 23.74
N LEU A 282 5.85 -23.83 23.88
CA LEU A 282 6.53 -23.04 22.83
C LEU A 282 6.70 -23.83 21.54
N THR A 283 7.02 -25.13 21.64
CA THR A 283 7.08 -26.03 20.47
C THR A 283 5.70 -26.17 19.81
N SER A 284 4.65 -26.40 20.60
CA SER A 284 3.26 -26.41 20.12
C SER A 284 2.87 -25.09 19.43
N ALA A 285 3.35 -23.94 19.93
CA ALA A 285 3.09 -22.64 19.31
C ALA A 285 3.74 -22.49 17.92
N VAL A 286 4.90 -23.13 17.67
CA VAL A 286 5.53 -23.21 16.34
C VAL A 286 4.70 -24.07 15.39
N ASP A 287 4.13 -25.17 15.87
CA ASP A 287 3.23 -26.03 15.09
C ASP A 287 1.91 -25.31 14.79
N ASP A 288 1.36 -24.58 15.75
CA ASP A 288 0.17 -23.74 15.59
C ASP A 288 0.41 -22.65 14.53
N ALA A 289 1.60 -22.04 14.49
CA ALA A 289 1.96 -21.09 13.45
C ALA A 289 2.01 -21.75 12.05
N SER A 290 2.50 -22.98 11.95
CA SER A 290 2.48 -23.75 10.71
C SER A 290 1.05 -24.10 10.28
N TRP A 291 0.19 -24.44 11.24
CA TRP A 291 -1.23 -24.67 11.01
C TRP A 291 -1.96 -23.39 10.56
N LEU A 292 -1.60 -22.22 11.10
CA LEU A 292 -2.14 -20.92 10.67
C LEU A 292 -1.80 -20.64 9.21
N ASP A 293 -0.55 -20.87 8.79
CA ASP A 293 -0.16 -20.77 7.39
C ASP A 293 -1.01 -21.68 6.50
N GLU A 294 -1.31 -22.91 6.93
CA GLU A 294 -2.19 -23.82 6.19
C GLU A 294 -3.64 -23.31 6.11
N GLN A 295 -4.21 -22.83 7.22
CA GLN A 295 -5.60 -22.36 7.23
C GLN A 295 -5.80 -21.07 6.45
N ILE A 296 -4.87 -20.12 6.58
CA ILE A 296 -4.92 -18.85 5.85
C ILE A 296 -4.56 -19.10 4.39
N GLY A 297 -3.55 -19.94 4.12
CA GLY A 297 -3.10 -20.28 2.77
C GLY A 297 -4.17 -20.87 1.85
N LYS A 298 -5.20 -21.52 2.41
CA LYS A 298 -6.40 -21.98 1.66
C LYS A 298 -7.17 -20.84 0.98
N HIS A 299 -7.04 -19.63 1.52
CA HIS A 299 -7.79 -18.44 1.12
C HIS A 299 -6.91 -17.34 0.50
N VAL A 300 -5.58 -17.52 0.54
CA VAL A 300 -4.64 -16.57 -0.06
C VAL A 300 -4.74 -16.66 -1.58
N VAL A 301 -5.07 -15.53 -2.19
CA VAL A 301 -5.09 -15.38 -3.65
C VAL A 301 -3.68 -15.63 -4.21
N ARG A 302 -3.58 -16.47 -5.24
CA ARG A 302 -2.35 -16.62 -6.02
C ARG A 302 -2.29 -15.51 -7.05
N TYR A 303 -1.54 -14.45 -6.72
CA TYR A 303 -1.37 -13.30 -7.58
C TYR A 303 -0.59 -13.68 -8.83
N LYS A 304 -0.96 -13.07 -9.94
CA LYS A 304 -0.30 -13.18 -11.24
C LYS A 304 0.21 -11.83 -11.66
N GLY A 305 0.95 -11.81 -12.77
CA GLY A 305 1.48 -10.58 -13.30
C GLY A 305 0.42 -9.71 -13.97
N ALA A 306 0.80 -8.46 -14.21
CA ALA A 306 -0.08 -7.45 -14.77
C ALA A 306 0.58 -6.75 -15.95
N SER A 307 -0.23 -6.08 -16.76
CA SER A 307 0.24 -5.17 -17.80
C SER A 307 -0.59 -3.91 -17.74
N ARG A 308 0.09 -2.76 -17.75
CA ARG A 308 -0.54 -1.44 -17.64
C ARG A 308 0.05 -0.49 -18.66
N LEU A 309 -0.83 0.33 -19.21
CA LEU A 309 -0.51 1.41 -20.12
C LEU A 309 -1.23 2.67 -19.66
N ALA A 310 -0.52 3.79 -19.60
CA ALA A 310 -1.08 5.11 -19.37
C ALA A 310 -0.73 6.05 -20.52
N TRP A 311 -1.65 6.95 -20.85
CA TRP A 311 -1.48 7.91 -21.93
C TRP A 311 -2.18 9.23 -21.63
N ILE A 312 -1.66 10.29 -22.25
CA ILE A 312 -2.31 11.61 -22.28
C ILE A 312 -3.01 11.78 -23.62
N SER A 313 -4.24 12.28 -23.57
CA SER A 313 -5.01 12.81 -24.69
C SER A 313 -5.25 14.32 -24.53
N ASP A 314 -5.98 14.96 -25.44
CA ASP A 314 -6.22 16.41 -25.44
C ASP A 314 -6.70 16.98 -24.09
N ARG A 315 -7.55 16.23 -23.37
CA ARG A 315 -8.11 16.67 -22.08
C ARG A 315 -8.16 15.60 -21.00
N THR A 316 -7.48 14.48 -21.21
CA THR A 316 -7.48 13.40 -20.22
C THR A 316 -6.10 12.82 -20.03
N TRP A 317 -5.82 12.39 -18.81
CA TRP A 317 -4.82 11.36 -18.56
C TRP A 317 -5.57 10.07 -18.25
N GLU A 318 -5.34 9.04 -19.04
CA GLU A 318 -6.01 7.75 -18.93
C GLU A 318 -5.01 6.64 -18.64
N SER A 319 -5.48 5.62 -17.93
CA SER A 319 -4.73 4.38 -17.79
C SER A 319 -5.65 3.17 -17.85
N VAL A 320 -5.10 2.09 -18.39
CA VAL A 320 -5.70 0.77 -18.40
C VAL A 320 -4.69 -0.22 -17.85
N GLN A 321 -5.15 -1.11 -16.98
CA GLN A 321 -4.37 -2.21 -16.45
C GLN A 321 -5.20 -3.49 -16.55
N VAL A 322 -4.56 -4.56 -17.02
CA VAL A 322 -5.08 -5.91 -16.91
C VAL A 322 -4.15 -6.65 -15.96
N ASP A 323 -4.70 -7.00 -14.80
CA ASP A 323 -4.08 -7.88 -13.83
C ASP A 323 -4.58 -9.30 -14.11
N ARG A 324 -3.66 -10.21 -14.41
CA ARG A 324 -4.01 -11.61 -14.72
C ARG A 324 -4.51 -12.37 -13.49
N THR A 325 -4.48 -11.75 -12.31
CA THR A 325 -5.14 -12.21 -11.10
C THR A 325 -6.65 -12.01 -11.25
N PRO A 326 -7.46 -13.08 -11.17
CA PRO A 326 -8.91 -12.95 -11.15
C PRO A 326 -9.40 -12.16 -9.93
N MET A 327 -10.56 -11.51 -10.06
CA MET A 327 -11.20 -10.83 -8.95
C MET A 327 -11.69 -11.85 -7.93
N HIS A 328 -10.90 -12.06 -6.88
CA HIS A 328 -11.28 -12.99 -5.82
C HIS A 328 -12.25 -12.34 -4.82
N LEU A 329 -11.91 -11.16 -4.32
CA LEU A 329 -12.64 -10.48 -3.24
C LEU A 329 -13.84 -9.64 -3.70
N MET A 330 -14.00 -9.47 -5.00
CA MET A 330 -14.97 -8.56 -5.60
C MET A 330 -15.82 -9.31 -6.62
N ASP A 331 -17.09 -8.93 -6.74
CA ASP A 331 -18.03 -9.53 -7.68
C ASP A 331 -18.38 -8.55 -8.81
N SER A 332 -17.91 -8.87 -10.02
CA SER A 332 -18.19 -8.09 -11.23
C SER A 332 -19.34 -8.67 -12.07
N SER A 333 -20.11 -9.64 -11.57
CA SER A 333 -21.14 -10.36 -12.35
C SER A 333 -22.36 -9.51 -12.73
N ARG A 334 -22.61 -8.41 -12.00
CA ARG A 334 -23.78 -7.54 -12.17
C ARG A 334 -23.36 -6.07 -12.22
N ARG A 335 -24.25 -5.22 -12.72
CA ARG A 335 -24.08 -3.75 -12.68
C ARG A 335 -24.10 -3.26 -11.22
N LEU A 336 -23.45 -2.15 -10.92
CA LEU A 336 -23.53 -1.50 -9.61
C LEU A 336 -24.76 -0.57 -9.56
N ASP A 337 -25.79 -0.97 -8.82
CA ASP A 337 -27.08 -0.30 -8.76
C ASP A 337 -27.02 1.03 -7.99
N GLY A 338 -26.16 1.13 -6.98
CA GLY A 338 -25.97 2.31 -6.15
C GLY A 338 -25.49 3.52 -6.95
N MET A 339 -24.78 3.32 -8.07
CA MET A 339 -24.35 4.44 -8.94
C MET A 339 -25.53 5.23 -9.51
N ARG A 340 -26.69 4.57 -9.68
CA ARG A 340 -27.90 5.19 -10.22
C ARG A 340 -28.70 5.97 -9.16
N ARG A 341 -28.16 6.08 -7.95
CA ARG A 341 -28.82 6.63 -6.76
C ARG A 341 -28.03 7.73 -6.06
N VAL A 342 -26.83 8.00 -6.54
CA VAL A 342 -25.92 9.01 -5.97
C VAL A 342 -26.48 10.42 -6.16
N GLY A 343 -27.25 10.65 -7.23
CA GLY A 343 -27.69 11.99 -7.60
C GLY A 343 -26.61 12.75 -8.38
N PRO A 344 -26.84 14.04 -8.68
CA PRO A 344 -25.92 14.86 -9.45
C PRO A 344 -24.73 15.34 -8.61
N ASP A 345 -23.58 15.51 -9.26
CA ASP A 345 -22.38 16.20 -8.74
C ASP A 345 -21.85 15.72 -7.36
N PRO A 346 -21.61 14.42 -7.17
CA PRO A 346 -20.87 13.94 -6.00
C PRO A 346 -19.45 14.51 -5.97
N LEU A 347 -19.00 14.92 -4.78
CA LEU A 347 -17.58 15.25 -4.54
C LEU A 347 -16.72 13.98 -4.50
N LEU A 348 -17.26 12.93 -3.89
CA LEU A 348 -16.67 11.60 -3.86
C LEU A 348 -17.75 10.55 -4.01
N MET A 349 -17.47 9.54 -4.82
CA MET A 349 -18.27 8.33 -4.92
C MET A 349 -17.32 7.14 -4.94
N LEU A 350 -17.61 6.12 -4.14
CA LEU A 350 -16.97 4.81 -4.23
C LEU A 350 -18.07 3.76 -4.09
N ASN A 351 -18.43 3.13 -5.20
CA ASN A 351 -19.35 1.99 -5.21
C ASN A 351 -18.56 0.72 -5.49
N MET A 352 -18.76 -0.32 -4.70
CA MET A 352 -18.10 -1.60 -4.84
C MET A 352 -19.05 -2.75 -4.55
N ARG A 353 -18.84 -3.90 -5.19
CA ARG A 353 -19.49 -5.14 -4.84
C ARG A 353 -18.47 -6.17 -4.39
N LEU A 354 -18.59 -6.59 -3.14
CA LEU A 354 -17.80 -7.65 -2.53
C LEU A 354 -18.34 -9.02 -2.96
N ALA A 355 -17.42 -9.95 -3.23
CA ALA A 355 -17.77 -11.34 -3.43
C ALA A 355 -18.09 -12.01 -2.07
N PRO A 356 -19.08 -12.91 -2.01
CA PRO A 356 -19.39 -13.63 -0.78
C PRO A 356 -18.33 -14.68 -0.47
N HIS A 357 -17.72 -14.59 0.71
CA HIS A 357 -16.72 -15.54 1.22
C HIS A 357 -17.07 -16.08 2.61
N PRO A 358 -18.17 -16.87 2.75
CA PRO A 358 -18.53 -17.48 4.03
C PRO A 358 -17.43 -18.40 4.59
N GLU A 359 -16.61 -18.99 3.73
CA GLU A 359 -15.46 -19.81 4.09
C GLU A 359 -14.37 -19.03 4.84
N TYR A 360 -14.14 -17.75 4.52
CA TYR A 360 -13.16 -16.92 5.22
C TYR A 360 -13.57 -16.69 6.66
N PHE A 361 -14.85 -16.43 6.88
CA PHE A 361 -15.41 -16.25 8.22
C PHE A 361 -15.29 -17.54 9.06
N ASN A 362 -15.55 -18.70 8.45
CA ASN A 362 -15.39 -19.99 9.12
C ASN A 362 -13.93 -20.25 9.52
N SER A 363 -12.97 -19.96 8.65
CA SER A 363 -11.54 -20.09 8.99
C SER A 363 -11.12 -19.09 10.07
N ALA A 364 -11.55 -17.82 9.99
CA ALA A 364 -11.30 -16.84 11.05
C ALA A 364 -11.83 -17.32 12.42
N ARG A 365 -13.03 -17.91 12.45
CA ARG A 365 -13.61 -18.50 13.66
C ARG A 365 -12.79 -19.68 14.20
N GLN A 366 -12.28 -20.56 13.33
CA GLN A 366 -11.41 -21.66 13.73
C GLN A 366 -10.09 -21.14 14.32
N ILE A 367 -9.48 -20.14 13.67
CA ILE A 367 -8.25 -19.48 14.13
C ILE A 367 -8.44 -18.86 15.52
N VAL A 368 -9.49 -18.05 15.70
CA VAL A 368 -9.77 -17.38 16.99
C VAL A 368 -10.01 -18.40 18.12
N ARG A 369 -10.67 -19.53 17.81
CA ARG A 369 -10.85 -20.64 18.78
C ARG A 369 -9.54 -21.33 19.13
N LYS A 370 -8.69 -21.59 18.14
CA LYS A 370 -7.38 -22.22 18.34
C LYS A 370 -6.49 -21.32 19.19
N LEU A 371 -6.41 -20.01 18.87
CA LEU A 371 -5.66 -19.02 19.66
C LEU A 371 -6.13 -18.94 21.12
N LYS A 372 -7.45 -18.98 21.36
CA LYS A 372 -7.98 -19.08 22.72
C LYS A 372 -7.51 -20.36 23.42
N GLY A 373 -7.56 -21.50 22.73
CA GLY A 373 -7.09 -22.78 23.25
C GLY A 373 -5.61 -22.73 23.64
N SER A 374 -4.74 -22.25 22.73
CA SER A 374 -3.30 -22.11 23.00
C SER A 374 -3.02 -21.15 24.15
N PHE A 375 -3.82 -20.08 24.32
CA PHE A 375 -3.74 -19.19 25.48
C PHE A 375 -4.19 -19.89 26.79
N GLU A 376 -5.24 -20.71 26.76
CA GLU A 376 -5.67 -21.49 27.92
C GLU A 376 -4.66 -22.58 28.30
N GLU A 377 -3.95 -23.15 27.32
CA GLU A 377 -2.82 -24.07 27.53
C GLU A 377 -1.63 -23.34 28.16
N LEU A 378 -1.31 -22.12 27.72
CA LEU A 378 -0.27 -21.28 28.35
C LEU A 378 -0.57 -21.05 29.84
N MET A 379 -1.83 -20.76 30.18
CA MET A 379 -2.24 -20.53 31.56
C MET A 379 -2.15 -21.79 32.45
N GLN A 380 -1.96 -22.98 31.85
CA GLN A 380 -1.77 -24.25 32.54
C GLN A 380 -0.29 -24.63 32.70
N VAL A 381 0.65 -23.91 32.06
CA VAL A 381 2.09 -24.14 32.20
C VAL A 381 2.49 -23.96 33.67
N ASN A 382 3.06 -25.00 34.27
CA ASN A 382 3.44 -25.01 35.68
C ASN A 382 4.97 -24.98 35.83
N ASP A 383 5.59 -23.94 35.25
CA ASP A 383 7.03 -23.72 35.34
C ASP A 383 7.34 -22.65 36.42
N PRO A 384 8.13 -22.98 37.47
CA PRO A 384 8.50 -22.03 38.53
C PRO A 384 9.19 -20.76 38.04
N GLN A 385 9.82 -20.79 36.86
CA GLN A 385 10.53 -19.65 36.28
C GLN A 385 9.62 -18.75 35.41
N THR A 386 8.39 -19.17 35.15
CA THR A 386 7.44 -18.43 34.31
C THR A 386 6.45 -17.62 35.16
N ASP A 387 6.57 -16.29 35.13
CA ASP A 387 5.58 -15.42 35.78
C ASP A 387 4.34 -15.21 34.89
N LEU A 388 3.30 -16.00 35.15
CA LEU A 388 1.98 -15.86 34.51
C LEU A 388 1.07 -14.84 35.24
N GLY A 389 1.54 -14.19 36.31
CA GLY A 389 0.79 -13.20 37.09
C GLY A 389 0.15 -12.09 36.24
N PRO A 390 0.87 -11.48 35.29
CA PRO A 390 0.33 -10.46 34.39
C PRO A 390 -0.80 -10.94 33.46
N TRP A 391 -0.87 -12.24 33.17
CA TRP A 391 -1.82 -12.82 32.21
C TRP A 391 -3.15 -13.26 32.84
N LYS A 392 -3.18 -13.50 34.16
CA LYS A 392 -4.40 -13.89 34.89
C LYS A 392 -5.56 -12.89 34.77
N PRO A 393 -5.36 -11.55 34.82
CA PRO A 393 -6.42 -10.59 34.58
C PRO A 393 -6.99 -10.70 33.15
N ILE A 394 -6.13 -10.92 32.16
CA ILE A 394 -6.52 -11.07 30.75
C ILE A 394 -7.34 -12.36 30.56
N GLU A 395 -6.91 -13.47 31.14
CA GLU A 395 -7.64 -14.74 31.10
C GLU A 395 -9.06 -14.61 31.67
N ARG A 396 -9.21 -13.95 32.81
CA ARG A 396 -10.52 -13.68 33.40
C ARG A 396 -11.40 -12.85 32.47
N GLN A 397 -10.84 -11.79 31.88
CA GLN A 397 -11.56 -10.96 30.91
C GLN A 397 -11.97 -11.77 29.67
N ILE A 398 -11.07 -12.56 29.08
CA ILE A 398 -11.39 -13.42 27.93
C ILE A 398 -12.53 -14.38 28.28
N LYS A 399 -12.46 -15.07 29.44
CA LYS A 399 -13.52 -15.99 29.89
C LYS A 399 -14.87 -15.30 30.08
N THR A 400 -14.87 -14.08 30.61
CA THR A 400 -16.10 -13.27 30.77
C THR A 400 -16.67 -12.81 29.43
N LEU A 401 -15.83 -12.39 28.49
CA LEU A 401 -16.26 -11.82 27.20
C LEU A 401 -16.55 -12.87 26.12
N TRP A 402 -15.99 -14.07 26.24
CA TRP A 402 -16.08 -15.09 25.20
C TRP A 402 -17.51 -15.47 24.79
N PRO A 403 -18.48 -15.66 25.71
CA PRO A 403 -19.86 -15.95 25.33
C PRO A 403 -20.49 -14.85 24.48
N LEU A 404 -20.16 -13.58 24.75
CA LEU A 404 -20.62 -12.45 23.94
C LEU A 404 -20.02 -12.50 22.54
N VAL A 405 -18.71 -12.73 22.42
CA VAL A 405 -18.04 -12.87 21.12
C VAL A 405 -18.73 -13.98 20.30
N VAL A 406 -19.03 -15.13 20.92
CA VAL A 406 -19.76 -16.22 20.27
C VAL A 406 -21.16 -15.78 19.82
N GLY A 407 -21.92 -15.10 20.67
CA GLY A 407 -23.27 -14.61 20.36
C GLY A 407 -23.28 -13.61 19.20
N ILE A 408 -22.42 -12.59 19.25
CA ILE A 408 -22.27 -11.60 18.18
C ILE A 408 -21.85 -12.28 16.87
N THR A 409 -20.90 -13.21 16.93
CA THR A 409 -20.41 -13.96 15.76
C THR A 409 -21.54 -14.78 15.12
N GLN A 410 -22.41 -15.41 15.91
CA GLN A 410 -23.55 -16.18 15.41
C GLN A 410 -24.58 -15.30 14.71
N GLU A 411 -24.93 -14.15 15.31
CA GLU A 411 -25.87 -13.21 14.71
C GLU A 411 -25.29 -12.60 13.42
N TRP A 412 -24.01 -12.26 13.42
CA TRP A 412 -23.32 -11.77 12.24
C TRP A 412 -23.36 -12.79 11.09
N GLN A 413 -23.04 -14.06 11.40
CA GLN A 413 -23.00 -15.14 10.42
C GLN A 413 -24.38 -15.51 9.86
N ASN A 414 -25.40 -15.53 10.72
CA ASN A 414 -26.70 -16.09 10.36
C ASN A 414 -27.68 -15.02 9.84
N ARG A 415 -27.52 -13.76 10.27
CA ARG A 415 -28.51 -12.71 10.03
C ARG A 415 -27.95 -11.44 9.39
N ILE A 416 -26.67 -11.12 9.55
CA ILE A 416 -26.10 -9.92 8.93
C ILE A 416 -25.48 -10.25 7.58
N LEU A 417 -24.44 -11.08 7.57
CA LEU A 417 -23.63 -11.34 6.37
C LEU A 417 -24.44 -11.91 5.19
N PRO A 418 -25.33 -12.90 5.36
CA PRO A 418 -26.10 -13.46 4.24
C PRO A 418 -27.13 -12.49 3.65
N ASN A 419 -27.51 -11.47 4.42
CA ASN A 419 -28.55 -10.52 4.06
C ASN A 419 -28.00 -9.21 3.51
N LEU A 420 -26.67 -9.08 3.39
CA LEU A 420 -26.02 -8.09 2.55
C LEU A 420 -25.95 -8.63 1.12
N ASN A 421 -26.28 -7.81 0.11
CA ASN A 421 -26.19 -8.22 -1.29
C ASN A 421 -24.78 -8.06 -1.90
N GLY A 422 -23.81 -7.66 -1.05
CA GLY A 422 -22.41 -7.41 -1.38
C GLY A 422 -22.10 -6.01 -1.89
N GLU A 423 -23.09 -5.21 -2.29
CA GLU A 423 -22.88 -3.86 -2.82
C GLU A 423 -22.80 -2.82 -1.70
N HIS A 424 -21.77 -1.98 -1.72
CA HIS A 424 -21.52 -0.92 -0.76
C HIS A 424 -21.12 0.36 -1.49
N LEU A 425 -21.73 1.47 -1.10
CA LEU A 425 -21.53 2.79 -1.66
C LEU A 425 -21.11 3.76 -0.57
N VAL A 426 -19.98 4.44 -0.76
CA VAL A 426 -19.61 5.65 -0.03
C VAL A 426 -19.87 6.83 -0.95
N VAL A 427 -20.59 7.83 -0.46
CA VAL A 427 -20.89 9.05 -1.22
C VAL A 427 -20.68 10.28 -0.37
N VAL A 428 -20.01 11.28 -0.94
CA VAL A 428 -19.82 12.60 -0.33
C VAL A 428 -20.38 13.67 -1.26
N HIS A 429 -21.26 14.51 -0.73
CA HIS A 429 -21.76 15.72 -1.40
C HIS A 429 -21.35 16.97 -0.62
N SER A 430 -21.55 18.12 -1.27
CA SER A 430 -21.55 19.43 -0.61
C SER A 430 -22.76 20.21 -1.08
N GLY A 431 -23.46 20.89 -0.15
CA GLY A 431 -24.37 21.96 -0.55
C GLY A 431 -25.55 22.19 0.37
N GLN A 432 -26.01 21.18 1.10
CA GLN A 432 -27.25 21.28 1.89
C GLN A 432 -26.97 21.49 3.37
N LEU A 433 -26.01 20.76 3.94
CA LEU A 433 -25.50 21.03 5.29
C LEU A 433 -24.64 22.29 5.27
N GLN A 434 -24.99 23.24 6.13
CA GLN A 434 -24.25 24.49 6.31
C GLN A 434 -24.05 24.78 7.79
N SER A 435 -22.96 25.47 8.11
CA SER A 435 -22.69 25.93 9.47
C SER A 435 -22.04 27.30 9.43
N ARG A 436 -22.42 28.15 10.39
CA ARG A 436 -21.70 29.39 10.68
C ARG A 436 -20.52 29.17 11.61
N ASN A 437 -20.46 28.03 12.30
CA ASN A 437 -19.43 27.78 13.30
C ASN A 437 -19.13 26.29 13.39
N TRP A 438 -18.13 25.83 12.64
CA TRP A 438 -17.64 24.47 12.73
C TRP A 438 -16.51 24.32 13.76
N LEU A 439 -15.72 25.37 13.97
CA LEU A 439 -14.62 25.42 14.92
C LEU A 439 -14.91 26.48 16.01
N PRO A 440 -15.36 26.06 17.21
CA PRO A 440 -15.83 26.98 18.25
C PRO A 440 -14.84 28.10 18.61
N MET A 441 -13.54 27.81 18.51
CA MET A 441 -12.45 28.72 18.84
C MET A 441 -12.32 29.94 17.93
N PHE A 442 -12.86 29.91 16.71
CA PHE A 442 -12.76 31.04 15.77
C PHE A 442 -13.97 31.96 15.83
N GLY A 443 -15.03 31.60 16.56
CA GLY A 443 -16.32 32.29 16.52
C GLY A 443 -17.04 32.13 15.17
N PRO A 444 -18.29 32.58 15.04
CA PRO A 444 -19.07 32.35 13.82
C PRO A 444 -18.54 33.13 12.62
N SER A 445 -18.79 32.61 11.41
CA SER A 445 -18.72 33.31 10.13
C SER A 445 -19.94 34.20 9.93
N GLN A 446 -19.79 35.24 9.12
CA GLN A 446 -20.89 36.14 8.76
C GLN A 446 -21.93 35.41 7.89
N GLU A 447 -21.43 34.57 6.97
CA GLU A 447 -22.25 33.75 6.07
C GLU A 447 -22.30 32.30 6.52
N SER A 448 -23.32 31.58 6.08
CA SER A 448 -23.43 30.13 6.31
C SER A 448 -22.50 29.40 5.34
N LEU A 449 -21.54 28.63 5.86
CA LEU A 449 -20.53 27.96 5.05
C LEU A 449 -20.91 26.48 4.85
N PRO A 450 -20.72 25.91 3.65
CA PRO A 450 -21.11 24.53 3.36
C PRO A 450 -20.25 23.52 4.11
N LEU A 451 -20.84 22.41 4.55
CA LEU A 451 -20.15 21.28 5.14
C LEU A 451 -20.18 20.08 4.19
N PRO A 452 -19.17 19.18 4.25
CA PRO A 452 -19.25 17.91 3.55
C PRO A 452 -20.38 17.07 4.15
N GLU A 453 -21.06 16.29 3.30
CA GLU A 453 -22.10 15.35 3.68
C GLU A 453 -21.69 13.95 3.22
N ALA A 454 -21.43 13.04 4.14
CA ALA A 454 -20.97 11.70 3.84
C ALA A 454 -21.98 10.66 4.29
N ALA A 455 -22.16 9.65 3.45
CA ALA A 455 -22.99 8.49 3.74
C ALA A 455 -22.31 7.20 3.31
N LEU A 456 -22.55 6.16 4.10
CA LEU A 456 -22.30 4.77 3.78
C LEU A 456 -23.65 4.11 3.50
N VAL A 457 -23.77 3.50 2.33
CA VAL A 457 -24.95 2.78 1.90
C VAL A 457 -24.56 1.33 1.63
N SER A 458 -25.34 0.39 2.13
CA SER A 458 -25.13 -1.05 1.93
C SER A 458 -26.37 -1.67 1.33
N GLY A 459 -26.21 -2.46 0.27
CA GLY A 459 -27.30 -3.16 -0.37
C GLY A 459 -27.72 -4.38 0.45
N LEU A 460 -29.03 -4.62 0.49
CA LEU A 460 -29.66 -5.68 1.27
C LEU A 460 -30.30 -6.72 0.35
N GLY A 461 -30.22 -7.99 0.78
CA GLY A 461 -30.98 -9.10 0.24
C GLY A 461 -32.29 -9.34 1.02
N ASP A 462 -32.24 -9.17 2.35
CA ASP A 462 -33.39 -9.26 3.26
C ASP A 462 -33.25 -8.23 4.39
N SER A 463 -34.06 -7.17 4.34
CA SER A 463 -34.02 -6.09 5.31
C SER A 463 -34.52 -6.49 6.70
N GLU A 464 -35.50 -7.39 6.79
CA GLU A 464 -36.10 -7.79 8.07
C GLU A 464 -35.11 -8.64 8.87
N ALA A 465 -34.48 -9.61 8.20
CA ALA A 465 -33.48 -10.46 8.82
C ALA A 465 -32.22 -9.68 9.23
N PHE A 466 -31.76 -8.75 8.39
CA PHE A 466 -30.67 -7.83 8.73
C PHE A 466 -30.98 -6.97 9.96
N HIS A 467 -32.21 -6.42 10.02
CA HIS A 467 -32.66 -5.61 11.14
C HIS A 467 -32.72 -6.41 12.45
N ALA A 468 -33.28 -7.62 12.41
CA ALA A 468 -33.33 -8.52 13.55
C ALA A 468 -31.94 -8.88 14.09
N GLY A 469 -30.98 -9.16 13.19
CA GLY A 469 -29.59 -9.42 13.58
C GLY A 469 -28.93 -8.19 14.24
N THR A 470 -29.18 -7.01 13.70
CA THR A 470 -28.62 -5.75 14.23
C THR A 470 -29.13 -5.49 15.65
N ILE A 471 -30.44 -5.65 15.88
CA ILE A 471 -31.05 -5.53 17.21
C ILE A 471 -30.45 -6.56 18.18
N SER A 472 -30.27 -7.81 17.75
CA SER A 472 -29.69 -8.87 18.60
C SER A 472 -28.27 -8.51 19.06
N ILE A 473 -27.42 -8.02 18.15
CA ILE A 473 -26.05 -7.56 18.47
C ILE A 473 -26.09 -6.37 19.43
N VAL A 474 -26.93 -5.37 19.18
CA VAL A 474 -27.06 -4.18 20.05
C VAL A 474 -27.51 -4.59 21.46
N ASN A 475 -28.48 -5.49 21.58
CA ASN A 475 -28.93 -5.98 22.88
C ASN A 475 -27.83 -6.76 23.60
N ALA A 476 -27.08 -7.60 22.89
CA ALA A 476 -25.98 -8.37 23.47
C ALA A 476 -24.86 -7.45 24.01
N VAL A 477 -24.48 -6.42 23.25
CA VAL A 477 -23.52 -5.40 23.68
C VAL A 477 -24.08 -4.58 24.83
N GLY A 478 -25.35 -4.18 24.76
CA GLY A 478 -25.99 -3.37 25.79
C GLY A 478 -26.15 -4.07 27.14
N SER A 479 -26.51 -5.36 27.14
CA SER A 479 -26.51 -6.18 28.36
C SER A 479 -25.12 -6.29 28.99
N MET A 480 -24.07 -6.42 28.18
CA MET A 480 -22.69 -6.42 28.67
C MET A 480 -22.32 -5.08 29.27
N LEU A 481 -22.48 -3.97 28.54
CA LEU A 481 -22.17 -2.64 29.05
C LEU A 481 -22.92 -2.36 30.35
N GLY A 482 -24.20 -2.76 30.43
CA GLY A 482 -25.00 -2.67 31.65
C GLY A 482 -24.40 -3.43 32.84
N SER A 483 -23.77 -4.58 32.62
CA SER A 483 -23.04 -5.33 33.67
C SER A 483 -21.79 -4.60 34.18
N TYR A 484 -21.24 -3.65 33.42
CA TYR A 484 -20.19 -2.72 33.83
C TYR A 484 -20.72 -1.38 34.34
N GLY A 485 -22.05 -1.23 34.51
CA GLY A 485 -22.68 0.03 34.90
C GLY A 485 -22.73 1.08 33.79
N ILE A 486 -22.44 0.70 32.55
CA ILE A 486 -22.50 1.56 31.36
C ILE A 486 -23.81 1.26 30.64
N TYR A 487 -24.81 2.14 30.75
CA TYR A 487 -26.05 1.96 30.00
C TYR A 487 -25.89 2.61 28.63
N PRO A 488 -25.97 1.86 27.52
CA PRO A 488 -26.06 2.49 26.21
C PRO A 488 -27.34 3.34 26.15
N PRO A 489 -27.35 4.44 25.39
CA PRO A 489 -28.58 5.17 25.17
C PRO A 489 -29.62 4.24 24.52
N VAL A 490 -30.89 4.41 24.93
CA VAL A 490 -32.05 3.66 24.45
C VAL A 490 -31.99 3.50 22.93
N PRO A 491 -32.28 2.31 22.35
CA PRO A 491 -32.35 2.14 20.90
C PRO A 491 -33.19 3.26 20.30
N PRO A 492 -32.73 3.93 19.22
CA PRO A 492 -33.47 5.04 18.66
C PRO A 492 -34.88 4.59 18.28
N SER A 493 -35.89 5.38 18.63
CA SER A 493 -37.26 5.12 18.19
C SER A 493 -37.29 5.11 16.67
N LEU A 494 -37.58 3.96 16.06
CA LEU A 494 -37.66 3.84 14.61
C LEU A 494 -38.98 4.45 14.13
N ALA A 495 -38.91 5.62 13.51
CA ALA A 495 -40.05 6.20 12.81
C ALA A 495 -40.14 5.60 11.40
N GLN A 496 -41.32 5.19 10.94
CA GLN A 496 -41.52 4.83 9.53
C GLN A 496 -41.66 6.11 8.70
N SER A 497 -40.87 6.24 7.63
CA SER A 497 -40.97 7.32 6.64
C SER A 497 -40.78 6.73 5.25
N GLU A 498 -41.78 6.85 4.38
CA GLU A 498 -41.66 6.56 2.93
C GLU A 498 -41.03 5.18 2.60
N SER A 499 -41.48 4.10 3.25
CA SER A 499 -40.94 2.71 3.15
C SER A 499 -39.58 2.44 3.80
N TRP A 500 -38.99 3.45 4.45
CA TRP A 500 -37.78 3.32 5.25
C TRP A 500 -38.10 3.32 6.75
N SER A 501 -37.39 2.50 7.53
CA SER A 501 -37.33 2.59 8.99
C SER A 501 -36.20 3.53 9.39
N LEU A 502 -36.52 4.65 10.04
CA LEU A 502 -35.58 5.72 10.39
C LEU A 502 -35.29 5.72 11.89
N GLY A 503 -34.03 5.49 12.27
CA GLY A 503 -33.51 5.71 13.62
C GLY A 503 -32.63 6.96 13.65
N VAL A 504 -32.97 7.93 14.50
CA VAL A 504 -32.11 9.09 14.77
C VAL A 504 -31.17 8.72 15.92
N LEU A 505 -29.87 8.65 15.65
CA LEU A 505 -28.89 8.32 16.70
C LEU A 505 -28.93 9.39 17.81
N PRO A 506 -29.05 8.98 19.09
CA PRO A 506 -29.05 9.91 20.21
C PRO A 506 -27.71 10.67 20.22
N GLN A 507 -27.74 11.99 20.40
CA GLN A 507 -26.53 12.80 20.35
C GLN A 507 -25.65 12.61 21.59
N PRO A 508 -24.35 12.34 21.38
CA PRO A 508 -23.32 13.01 22.15
C PRO A 508 -22.30 13.60 21.17
N TRP A 509 -22.27 14.93 21.02
CA TRP A 509 -21.10 15.79 20.76
C TRP A 509 -21.54 17.11 20.12
N GLY A 510 -21.61 18.16 20.95
CA GLY A 510 -21.70 19.56 20.50
C GLY A 510 -23.11 20.03 20.14
N GLN A 511 -23.54 21.15 20.74
CA GLN A 511 -24.78 21.82 20.36
C GLN A 511 -24.61 22.48 18.99
N ALA A 512 -25.23 21.91 17.96
CA ALA A 512 -25.40 22.59 16.68
C ALA A 512 -26.74 23.35 16.71
N GLU A 513 -26.68 24.68 16.65
CA GLU A 513 -27.86 25.51 16.40
C GLU A 513 -28.09 25.65 14.88
N VAL A 514 -29.29 25.22 14.47
CA VAL A 514 -29.93 25.31 13.13
C VAL A 514 -29.47 24.25 12.09
N GLY A 515 -30.41 23.37 11.67
CA GLY A 515 -30.20 22.37 10.59
C GLY A 515 -29.51 21.05 11.01
N THR A 516 -29.75 20.64 12.26
CA THR A 516 -29.02 19.64 13.07
C THR A 516 -28.36 18.47 12.32
N PHE A 517 -27.04 18.37 12.50
CA PHE A 517 -26.26 17.13 12.37
C PHE A 517 -26.96 16.02 13.16
N GLN A 518 -27.66 15.13 12.48
CA GLN A 518 -28.37 14.00 13.07
C GLN A 518 -27.86 12.75 12.39
N GLY A 519 -27.20 11.88 13.15
CA GLY A 519 -26.85 10.55 12.65
C GLY A 519 -28.13 9.85 12.22
N ILE A 520 -28.29 9.63 10.93
CA ILE A 520 -29.42 8.95 10.31
C ILE A 520 -28.98 7.53 10.01
N LEU A 521 -29.60 6.60 10.72
CA LEU A 521 -29.65 5.19 10.33
C LEU A 521 -31.01 4.95 9.70
N ALA A 522 -31.03 4.58 8.41
CA ALA A 522 -32.27 4.28 7.72
C ALA A 522 -32.18 2.95 6.98
N THR A 523 -33.22 2.14 7.02
CA THR A 523 -33.26 0.85 6.31
C THR A 523 -34.51 0.78 5.44
N SER A 524 -34.35 0.42 4.16
CA SER A 524 -35.40 0.07 3.21
C SER A 524 -35.33 -1.42 2.86
N PRO A 525 -36.27 -1.96 2.07
CA PRO A 525 -36.18 -3.33 1.59
C PRO A 525 -34.88 -3.66 0.83
N ARG A 526 -34.21 -2.66 0.24
CA ARG A 526 -33.04 -2.86 -0.64
C ARG A 526 -31.74 -2.26 -0.11
N TRP A 527 -31.81 -1.31 0.81
CA TRP A 527 -30.66 -0.52 1.21
C TRP A 527 -30.68 -0.21 2.69
N ASN A 528 -29.51 -0.28 3.31
CA ASN A 528 -29.22 0.30 4.60
C ASN A 528 -28.39 1.56 4.40
N TRP A 529 -28.77 2.66 5.03
CA TRP A 529 -28.16 3.98 4.96
C TRP A 529 -27.64 4.37 6.32
N LEU A 530 -26.39 4.82 6.37
CA LEU A 530 -25.77 5.46 7.52
C LEU A 530 -25.13 6.77 7.05
N GLY A 531 -25.68 7.90 7.48
CA GLY A 531 -25.17 9.22 7.13
C GLY A 531 -25.59 10.27 8.16
N TYR A 532 -25.28 11.54 7.91
CA TYR A 532 -25.59 12.63 8.87
C TYR A 532 -26.32 13.83 8.26
N SER A 533 -26.64 13.77 6.97
CA SER A 533 -27.49 14.77 6.28
C SER A 533 -28.84 14.16 5.89
N LYS A 534 -29.91 14.81 6.35
CA LYS A 534 -31.29 14.46 5.98
C LYS A 534 -31.54 14.70 4.49
N ASP A 535 -31.00 15.78 3.95
CA ASP A 535 -31.22 16.17 2.55
C ASP A 535 -30.47 15.21 1.61
N GLN A 536 -29.28 14.76 2.00
CA GLN A 536 -28.54 13.72 1.29
C GLN A 536 -29.32 12.40 1.25
N TRP A 537 -29.89 11.98 2.40
CA TRP A 537 -30.75 10.80 2.47
C TRP A 537 -32.01 10.95 1.60
N GLN A 538 -32.71 12.09 1.66
CA GLN A 538 -33.89 12.36 0.84
C GLN A 538 -33.60 12.37 -0.66
N THR A 539 -32.42 12.86 -1.05
CA THR A 539 -31.95 12.79 -2.44
C THR A 539 -31.78 11.33 -2.85
N PHE A 540 -31.13 10.52 -2.01
CA PHE A 540 -30.97 9.09 -2.27
C PHE A 540 -32.31 8.35 -2.35
N THR A 541 -33.27 8.61 -1.45
CA THR A 541 -34.59 7.95 -1.48
C THR A 541 -35.37 8.31 -2.73
N LYS A 542 -35.32 9.57 -3.18
CA LYS A 542 -35.93 10.01 -4.44
C LYS A 542 -35.33 9.29 -5.64
N GLU A 543 -34.00 9.19 -5.70
CA GLU A 543 -33.31 8.49 -6.78
C GLU A 543 -33.51 6.96 -6.71
N ASP A 544 -33.74 6.37 -5.53
CA ASP A 544 -34.13 4.96 -5.42
C ASP A 544 -35.50 4.68 -6.05
N GLN A 545 -36.44 5.64 -5.95
CA GLN A 545 -37.75 5.57 -6.62
C GLN A 545 -37.66 5.82 -8.14
N SER A 546 -36.72 6.67 -8.58
CA SER A 546 -36.53 7.03 -9.98
C SER A 546 -35.04 7.09 -10.37
N PRO A 547 -34.38 5.94 -10.62
CA PRO A 547 -32.93 5.89 -10.77
C PRO A 547 -32.41 6.60 -12.03
N SER A 548 -31.50 7.57 -11.84
CA SER A 548 -30.80 8.29 -12.91
C SER A 548 -29.51 7.61 -13.36
N ASN A 549 -28.93 8.06 -14.48
CA ASN A 549 -27.63 7.58 -14.98
C ASN A 549 -26.54 8.66 -14.85
N ASP A 550 -26.76 9.69 -14.04
CA ASP A 550 -25.91 10.88 -14.08
C ASP A 550 -24.50 10.60 -13.52
N ALA A 551 -24.39 9.87 -12.41
CA ALA A 551 -23.08 9.44 -11.91
C ALA A 551 -22.36 8.49 -12.89
N ILE A 552 -23.10 7.64 -13.63
CA ILE A 552 -22.51 6.77 -14.66
C ILE A 552 -21.91 7.60 -15.80
N LYS A 553 -22.61 8.66 -16.24
CA LYS A 553 -22.08 9.59 -17.25
C LYS A 553 -20.84 10.29 -16.76
N LEU A 554 -20.79 10.69 -15.48
CA LEU A 554 -19.64 11.35 -14.88
C LEU A 554 -18.38 10.48 -14.88
N LEU A 555 -18.50 9.15 -14.86
CA LEU A 555 -17.35 8.25 -14.98
C LEU A 555 -16.66 8.34 -16.35
N GLY A 556 -17.38 8.76 -17.41
CA GLY A 556 -16.76 8.97 -18.73
C GLY A 556 -16.32 7.69 -19.45
N PHE A 557 -16.81 6.52 -19.03
CA PHE A 557 -16.52 5.23 -19.67
C PHE A 557 -17.78 4.56 -20.23
N GLN A 558 -17.76 4.07 -21.46
CA GLN A 558 -18.87 3.29 -22.01
C GLN A 558 -19.11 1.99 -21.23
N GLN A 559 -18.02 1.36 -20.77
CA GLN A 559 -18.03 0.12 -19.97
C GLN A 559 -18.71 0.30 -18.61
N ALA A 560 -18.86 1.54 -18.11
CA ALA A 560 -19.50 1.79 -16.82
C ALA A 560 -21.00 1.42 -16.80
N ASN A 561 -21.62 1.22 -17.98
CA ASN A 561 -22.98 0.71 -18.09
C ASN A 561 -23.06 -0.82 -17.94
N GLY A 562 -21.93 -1.52 -17.92
CA GLY A 562 -21.85 -2.96 -17.83
C GLY A 562 -21.71 -3.49 -16.40
N PRO A 563 -21.48 -4.81 -16.26
CA PRO A 563 -21.11 -5.40 -14.98
C PRO A 563 -19.78 -4.83 -14.48
N LEU A 564 -19.76 -4.39 -13.22
CA LEU A 564 -18.59 -3.78 -12.57
C LEU A 564 -18.44 -4.36 -11.17
N ALA A 565 -17.20 -4.55 -10.75
CA ALA A 565 -16.86 -4.83 -9.36
C ALA A 565 -16.75 -3.55 -8.54
N SER A 566 -16.16 -2.49 -9.10
CA SER A 566 -16.12 -1.18 -8.44
C SER A 566 -16.16 -0.02 -9.43
N ALA A 567 -16.58 1.13 -8.93
CA ALA A 567 -16.52 2.42 -9.60
C ALA A 567 -16.22 3.52 -8.58
N ALA A 568 -15.32 4.42 -8.93
CA ALA A 568 -14.96 5.54 -8.09
C ALA A 568 -14.93 6.86 -8.86
N LEU A 569 -15.25 7.95 -8.17
CA LEU A 569 -15.17 9.32 -8.65
C LEU A 569 -14.67 10.21 -7.51
N ILE A 570 -13.73 11.11 -7.82
CA ILE A 570 -13.27 12.17 -6.94
C ILE A 570 -13.25 13.47 -7.75
N ASP A 571 -14.01 14.48 -7.31
CA ASP A 571 -14.00 15.84 -7.88
C ASP A 571 -13.06 16.73 -7.04
N PHE A 572 -11.79 16.79 -7.44
CA PHE A 572 -10.80 17.58 -6.70
C PHE A 572 -11.14 19.07 -6.69
N GLY A 573 -11.61 19.61 -7.82
CA GLY A 573 -12.04 21.01 -7.89
C GLY A 573 -13.27 21.28 -7.02
N GLY A 574 -14.21 20.34 -6.96
CA GLY A 574 -15.37 20.41 -6.07
C GLY A 574 -15.00 20.40 -4.58
N ILE A 575 -14.06 19.51 -4.19
CA ILE A 575 -13.52 19.46 -2.83
C ILE A 575 -12.80 20.78 -2.50
N ALA A 576 -11.97 21.28 -3.41
CA ALA A 576 -11.30 22.57 -3.23
C ALA A 576 -12.30 23.71 -3.05
N ARG A 577 -13.38 23.79 -3.86
CA ARG A 577 -14.45 24.80 -3.69
C ARG A 577 -15.12 24.74 -2.31
N LEU A 578 -15.31 23.53 -1.77
CA LEU A 578 -15.86 23.34 -0.42
C LEU A 578 -14.87 23.85 0.65
N GLU A 579 -13.62 23.42 0.58
CA GLU A 579 -12.57 23.75 1.56
C GLU A 579 -12.18 25.24 1.51
N ASN A 580 -12.05 25.80 0.31
CA ASN A 580 -11.63 27.19 0.09
C ASN A 580 -12.55 28.20 0.75
N ARG A 581 -13.86 27.91 0.87
CA ARG A 581 -14.79 28.77 1.60
C ARG A 581 -14.47 28.85 3.10
N TRP A 582 -14.09 27.72 3.70
CA TRP A 582 -13.63 27.69 5.09
C TRP A 582 -12.24 28.32 5.22
N LEU A 583 -11.34 28.08 4.28
CA LEU A 583 -10.01 28.68 4.29
C LEU A 583 -10.07 30.21 4.13
N ALA A 584 -10.92 30.73 3.26
CA ALA A 584 -11.16 32.17 3.09
C ALA A 584 -11.63 32.81 4.41
N PHE A 585 -12.61 32.19 5.07
CA PHE A 585 -13.06 32.62 6.40
C PHE A 585 -11.93 32.61 7.46
N LEU A 586 -11.08 31.58 7.46
CA LEU A 586 -9.92 31.53 8.35
C LEU A 586 -8.88 32.59 8.00
N LEU A 587 -8.67 32.88 6.72
CA LEU A 587 -7.75 33.91 6.23
C LEU A 587 -8.22 35.32 6.60
N GLU A 588 -9.53 35.59 6.61
CA GLU A 588 -10.09 36.85 7.10
C GLU A 588 -9.76 37.12 8.57
N LYS A 589 -9.69 36.04 9.37
CA LYS A 589 -9.37 36.09 10.80
C LYS A 589 -7.87 36.01 11.08
N ALA A 590 -7.05 35.72 10.07
CA ALA A 590 -5.61 35.63 10.25
C ALA A 590 -4.99 37.01 10.53
N PRO A 591 -4.08 37.14 11.51
CA PRO A 591 -3.45 38.42 11.83
C PRO A 591 -2.64 38.94 10.64
N THR A 592 -2.67 40.26 10.42
CA THR A 592 -1.85 40.94 9.41
C THR A 592 -0.94 41.97 10.06
N ASP A 593 0.18 42.27 9.41
CA ASP A 593 1.03 43.40 9.76
C ASP A 593 0.43 44.74 9.27
N PRO A 594 1.03 45.90 9.62
CA PRO A 594 0.54 47.22 9.17
C PRO A 594 0.58 47.44 7.66
N GLU A 595 1.35 46.65 6.93
CA GLU A 595 1.47 46.70 5.46
C GLU A 595 0.43 45.80 4.78
N GLY A 596 -0.37 45.06 5.55
CA GLY A 596 -1.44 44.19 5.06
C GLY A 596 -0.98 42.77 4.70
N HIS A 597 0.28 42.41 5.00
CA HIS A 597 0.76 41.04 4.82
C HIS A 597 0.30 40.16 5.98
N LEU A 598 0.08 38.88 5.72
CA LEU A 598 -0.17 37.88 6.75
C LEU A 598 1.00 37.88 7.75
N ALA A 599 0.68 37.87 9.04
CA ALA A 599 1.66 37.79 10.12
C ALA A 599 2.22 36.37 10.24
N ILE A 600 2.95 35.96 9.20
CA ILE A 600 3.59 34.66 9.10
C ILE A 600 4.87 34.72 9.93
N PRO A 601 5.05 33.79 10.89
CA PRO A 601 6.30 33.69 11.63
C PRO A 601 7.48 33.59 10.64
N PRO A 602 8.58 34.34 10.84
CA PRO A 602 9.72 34.23 9.96
C PRO A 602 10.16 32.77 9.86
N THR A 603 10.46 32.33 8.65
CA THR A 603 10.96 30.96 8.45
C THR A 603 12.21 30.74 9.30
N ALA A 604 12.55 29.49 9.59
CA ALA A 604 13.74 29.17 10.37
C ALA A 604 15.07 29.69 9.77
N THR A 605 15.06 30.19 8.53
CA THR A 605 16.20 30.83 7.84
C THR A 605 16.25 32.36 8.01
N GLY A 606 15.30 32.96 8.73
CA GLY A 606 15.15 34.41 8.83
C GLY A 606 14.46 35.04 7.63
N ARG A 607 14.18 34.27 6.56
CA ARG A 607 13.37 34.75 5.42
C ARG A 607 11.94 34.96 5.89
N ARG A 608 11.43 36.17 5.68
CA ARG A 608 10.02 36.51 5.84
C ARG A 608 9.32 36.20 4.52
N LEU A 609 8.27 35.38 4.59
CA LEU A 609 7.34 35.24 3.48
C LEU A 609 6.37 36.41 3.57
N THR A 610 6.45 37.31 2.59
CA THR A 610 5.51 38.43 2.43
C THR A 610 4.41 37.93 1.53
N LEU A 611 3.31 37.50 2.13
CA LEU A 611 2.11 37.05 1.42
C LEU A 611 0.92 37.86 1.93
N THR A 612 0.18 38.44 1.01
CA THR A 612 -1.12 39.06 1.27
C THR A 612 -2.21 37.99 1.31
N ARG A 613 -3.35 38.31 1.93
CA ARG A 613 -4.54 37.44 1.88
C ARG A 613 -4.99 37.16 0.45
N ALA A 614 -4.89 38.16 -0.43
CA ALA A 614 -5.28 38.05 -1.84
C ALA A 614 -4.40 37.06 -2.62
N GLU A 615 -3.08 37.03 -2.37
CA GLU A 615 -2.17 36.06 -3.00
C GLU A 615 -2.47 34.63 -2.55
N VAL A 616 -2.75 34.43 -1.25
CA VAL A 616 -3.14 33.11 -0.75
C VAL A 616 -4.49 32.69 -1.33
N GLN A 617 -5.47 33.59 -1.39
CA GLN A 617 -6.76 33.31 -2.02
C GLN A 617 -6.59 32.93 -3.50
N THR A 618 -5.76 33.67 -4.25
CA THR A 618 -5.48 33.35 -5.66
C THR A 618 -4.88 31.94 -5.82
N LEU A 619 -3.96 31.55 -4.92
CA LEU A 619 -3.42 30.19 -4.91
C LEU A 619 -4.50 29.14 -4.61
N LEU A 620 -5.39 29.43 -3.67
CA LEU A 620 -6.51 28.54 -3.33
C LEU A 620 -7.47 28.38 -4.52
N ASP A 621 -7.79 29.47 -5.21
CA ASP A 621 -8.66 29.49 -6.39
C ASP A 621 -8.09 28.63 -7.54
N CYS A 622 -6.76 28.51 -7.66
CA CYS A 622 -6.13 27.59 -8.61
C CYS A 622 -6.50 26.13 -8.35
N PHE A 623 -6.70 25.71 -7.09
CA PHE A 623 -7.10 24.34 -6.78
C PHE A 623 -8.56 24.03 -7.18
N GLU A 624 -9.41 25.04 -7.32
CA GLU A 624 -10.79 24.86 -7.80
C GLU A 624 -10.86 24.43 -9.27
N GLN A 625 -9.76 24.67 -10.02
CA GLN A 625 -9.59 24.26 -11.41
C GLN A 625 -9.11 22.81 -11.55
N LEU A 626 -8.81 22.13 -10.45
CA LEU A 626 -8.48 20.71 -10.51
C LEU A 626 -9.64 19.89 -11.10
N GLY A 627 -9.26 18.88 -11.86
CA GLY A 627 -10.17 17.99 -12.57
C GLY A 627 -10.85 16.93 -11.73
N LYS A 628 -11.48 15.98 -12.42
CA LYS A 628 -12.14 14.80 -11.83
C LYS A 628 -11.30 13.56 -12.10
N LEU A 629 -11.06 12.74 -11.07
CA LEU A 629 -10.50 11.41 -11.21
C LEU A 629 -11.62 10.38 -11.12
N THR A 630 -11.71 9.53 -12.12
CA THR A 630 -12.70 8.46 -12.20
C THR A 630 -12.01 7.13 -12.45
N SER A 631 -12.55 6.05 -11.92
CA SER A 631 -12.03 4.71 -12.18
C SER A 631 -13.12 3.65 -12.07
N PHE A 632 -12.86 2.48 -12.66
CA PHE A 632 -13.67 1.30 -12.44
C PHE A 632 -12.82 0.03 -12.48
N SER A 633 -13.38 -1.04 -11.92
CA SER A 633 -12.86 -2.39 -12.06
C SER A 633 -13.94 -3.34 -12.58
N SER A 634 -13.57 -4.26 -13.47
CA SER A 634 -14.44 -5.34 -13.95
C SER A 634 -13.63 -6.60 -14.30
N SER A 635 -14.29 -7.74 -14.46
CA SER A 635 -13.64 -8.89 -15.09
C SER A 635 -13.64 -8.73 -16.61
N ASP A 636 -12.52 -9.07 -17.25
CA ASP A 636 -12.43 -9.13 -18.71
C ASP A 636 -12.97 -10.48 -19.25
N PRO A 637 -13.07 -10.67 -20.58
CA PRO A 637 -13.56 -11.93 -21.15
C PRO A 637 -12.70 -13.16 -20.85
N GLN A 638 -11.44 -12.99 -20.42
CA GLN A 638 -10.52 -14.05 -20.03
C GLN A 638 -10.60 -14.36 -18.52
N GLY A 639 -11.42 -13.62 -17.77
CA GLY A 639 -11.55 -13.73 -16.32
C GLY A 639 -10.49 -12.95 -15.53
N PHE A 640 -9.69 -12.12 -16.21
CA PHE A 640 -8.69 -11.25 -15.59
C PHE A 640 -9.32 -9.98 -15.05
N THR A 641 -8.62 -9.32 -14.13
CA THR A 641 -9.05 -8.06 -13.53
C THR A 641 -8.68 -6.90 -14.45
N LEU A 642 -9.69 -6.26 -15.04
CA LEU A 642 -9.55 -5.02 -15.80
C LEU A 642 -9.75 -3.82 -14.86
N LEU A 643 -8.78 -2.91 -14.85
CA LEU A 643 -8.81 -1.63 -14.15
C LEU A 643 -8.67 -0.52 -15.18
N ARG A 644 -9.52 0.49 -15.08
CA ARG A 644 -9.36 1.74 -15.86
C ARG A 644 -9.48 2.94 -14.95
N ALA A 645 -8.66 3.94 -15.23
CA ALA A 645 -8.73 5.24 -14.58
C ALA A 645 -8.61 6.36 -15.60
N ARG A 646 -9.26 7.48 -15.32
CA ARG A 646 -9.27 8.69 -16.14
C ARG A 646 -9.24 9.90 -15.21
N TYR A 647 -8.24 10.73 -15.39
CA TYR A 647 -8.24 12.10 -14.89
C TYR A 647 -8.65 13.03 -16.02
N GLU A 648 -9.70 13.81 -15.81
CA GLU A 648 -10.17 14.83 -16.77
C GLU A 648 -9.96 16.21 -16.16
N TRP A 649 -9.11 17.02 -16.79
CA TRP A 649 -8.86 18.40 -16.36
C TRP A 649 -10.15 19.22 -16.50
N SER A 650 -10.39 20.17 -15.59
CA SER A 650 -11.45 21.15 -15.84
C SER A 650 -11.11 21.92 -17.11
N ALA A 651 -12.10 22.19 -17.96
CA ALA A 651 -11.86 23.03 -19.13
C ALA A 651 -11.40 24.40 -18.61
N ILE A 652 -10.11 24.70 -18.78
CA ILE A 652 -9.56 26.04 -18.58
C ILE A 652 -10.41 26.97 -19.45
N GLN A 653 -11.37 27.70 -18.85
CA GLN A 653 -11.77 28.96 -19.43
C GLN A 653 -10.52 29.83 -19.26
N SER A 654 -9.70 29.88 -20.31
CA SER A 654 -8.47 30.66 -20.32
C SER A 654 -8.83 32.14 -20.23
N THR A 655 -9.02 32.62 -19.01
CA THR A 655 -8.85 34.02 -18.63
C THR A 655 -7.49 34.20 -17.99
N ILE A 656 -6.47 33.46 -18.46
CA ILE A 656 -5.08 33.85 -18.26
C ILE A 656 -4.84 34.93 -19.32
N PRO A 657 -4.64 36.21 -18.95
CA PRO A 657 -4.19 37.20 -19.89
C PRO A 657 -2.82 36.72 -20.39
N THR A 658 -2.71 36.44 -21.68
CA THR A 658 -1.42 36.38 -22.34
C THR A 658 -0.90 37.82 -22.45
N GLU A 659 -0.24 38.29 -21.38
CA GLU A 659 0.72 39.40 -21.44
C GLU A 659 2.02 38.98 -20.75
#